data_AF-A0A1T4W3F8-F1
#
_entry.id   AF-A0A1T4W3F8-F1
#
_cell.length_a   1.000
_cell.length_b   1.000
_cell.length_c   1.000
_cell.angle_alpha   90.00
_cell.angle_beta   90.00
_cell.angle_gamma   90.00
#
_symmetry.space_group_name_H-M   'P 1'
#
loop_
_entity.id
_entity.type
_entity.pdbx_description
1 polymer ?
#
loop_
_entity_poly.entity_id
_entity_poly.type
_entity_poly.pdbx_seq_one_letter_code
_entity_poly.pdbx_strand_id
1 'polypeptide(L)'
;MKKYLTKKIVTVTSALAIAISGVNVPNMSNYSYAAEAQKLNVLRKSPGWTFGLYMCGNNLEQELGSASADLVEILKANVPKEFSENNNIIVGTGGAIAWHFKDIYSNYLMEEKGLSEKEVDQIIPEEIDSSKLSLYRVNYNHKYKADDGSVKEIPTIEHIKDIADYDPALVKEIQDFYGSYEFDEAEVEKNKFSKGKRDSKNSKDESDVPKEYDDEKYANMGAVKYIREFLNELDTNYAAEHMAIDLWNHGGGITGGVCYDQYTENPITLGELKQVLKERAEDGYEKYDLIGYDACFMSNYESWVNLAPYAKVGVGALTSEFGDGWYYTPFIEKLANNYSNESYDGKRLGADIVKAHKDYYGYDGILMKDMWENAYEGEGEYSEEFLDDANYYLEDETLCAVDLEKIAQTAIKFSEFGDDLFKASVDEDSMKDILLQCSNVKPLDRDCSFVGISNLFDLLEENAPERIKELSDSPHTQYRIAAQGYEECLEDIKELRESITSSIISAYNGWETSRYNDSIAMSVFLPAEYAGDETAYFNVNDYMNYTIGDSYAKVMYMFSHNLTLDRDMFDFKDLPYDVHYNYDKNSGKYSFEMDQESAGYVENFSGYTYANVEGKKYLINCTNTEPWASEKNTFTMKPVCEYLTFGKGKPVYFDERNYLVEDDAILSYRCCHGFLNGVYGEFTFVKDMDSDRYVFDGFYADKDNENIVDEDELVVAELKVGDKIKLEVLEADKAMYCVTAEDYSNNTKKSYTDEYVIKASDMVEYTEHVGGKYDTDIEHLSKKKVLSPKFDVFKVEEKDVDLVLGYDLVIENFDGGYECFITDSKVYNVGKVNSFSNGEIKIEKKEFELTGEGITPKVEFVNSNLKEGVDYKVEYENNIGIGKARVVIKGMGTLEGLEDRIVEFDIVKIKNADGKIVYKTVIINTPDKTKVKLLKNNKKKSLKVSWKKIKGVSGYEVVVARDKKFTKGKKVKDVKKTSTIIKNLKKNKKYYVKVRAYKVDPNGKKVYGKYSDVKKIKIKK
;
A
#
# COMPACT_ATOMS: atom_id res chain seq x y z
N MET A 1 -35.98 -38.67 -38.71
CA MET A 1 -36.33 -39.61 -37.62
C MET A 1 -35.05 -40.32 -37.18
N LYS A 2 -34.97 -40.88 -35.95
CA LYS A 2 -34.00 -41.89 -35.41
C LYS A 2 -32.74 -42.23 -36.27
N LYS A 3 -31.50 -42.33 -35.76
CA LYS A 3 -30.89 -42.23 -34.40
C LYS A 3 -29.36 -42.49 -34.58
N TYR A 4 -28.52 -42.20 -33.56
CA TYR A 4 -27.14 -42.73 -33.36
C TYR A 4 -25.94 -42.37 -34.28
N LEU A 5 -24.75 -42.36 -33.65
CA LEU A 5 -23.37 -42.62 -34.19
C LEU A 5 -22.82 -41.59 -35.21
N THR A 6 -21.53 -41.17 -35.23
CA THR A 6 -20.29 -41.63 -34.53
C THR A 6 -19.22 -40.51 -34.45
N LYS A 7 -18.10 -40.77 -33.73
CA LYS A 7 -16.71 -40.25 -33.91
C LYS A 7 -16.33 -38.79 -33.55
N LYS A 8 -15.46 -38.69 -32.54
CA LYS A 8 -14.02 -38.30 -32.59
C LYS A 8 -13.51 -37.23 -33.58
N ILE A 9 -12.66 -36.34 -33.02
CA ILE A 9 -11.38 -35.80 -33.55
C ILE A 9 -11.41 -34.59 -34.53
N VAL A 10 -10.83 -33.45 -34.06
CA VAL A 10 -9.91 -32.47 -34.74
C VAL A 10 -10.45 -31.78 -36.04
N THR A 11 -10.28 -30.47 -36.31
CA THR A 11 -9.07 -29.62 -36.29
C THR A 11 -9.38 -28.12 -36.06
N VAL A 12 -8.36 -27.36 -35.64
CA VAL A 12 -8.25 -25.90 -35.84
C VAL A 12 -8.07 -25.58 -37.32
N THR A 13 -8.71 -24.53 -37.86
CA THR A 13 -8.23 -23.90 -39.11
C THR A 13 -8.61 -22.42 -39.29
N SER A 14 -7.64 -21.64 -39.74
CA SER A 14 -7.73 -20.35 -40.47
C SER A 14 -8.45 -19.16 -39.81
N ALA A 15 -7.65 -18.13 -39.52
CA ALA A 15 -8.08 -16.76 -39.25
C ALA A 15 -8.31 -15.96 -40.56
N LEU A 16 -8.31 -14.62 -40.43
CA LEU A 16 -8.11 -13.60 -41.48
C LEU A 16 -9.35 -13.19 -42.32
N ALA A 17 -10.03 -12.13 -41.86
CA ALA A 17 -10.68 -11.14 -42.73
C ALA A 17 -10.84 -9.79 -42.02
N ILE A 18 -10.62 -8.69 -42.76
CA ILE A 18 -10.89 -7.28 -42.38
C ILE A 18 -10.03 -6.72 -41.23
N ALA A 19 -8.83 -6.27 -41.60
CA ALA A 19 -8.32 -4.98 -41.12
C ALA A 19 -8.82 -3.85 -42.06
N ILE A 20 -8.35 -2.61 -41.84
CA ILE A 20 -8.57 -1.40 -42.69
C ILE A 20 -9.95 -0.73 -42.54
N SER A 21 -10.04 0.21 -41.61
CA SER A 21 -10.35 1.62 -41.91
C SER A 21 -10.12 2.45 -40.64
N GLY A 22 -9.10 3.32 -40.65
CA GLY A 22 -8.63 4.02 -39.45
C GLY A 22 -9.24 5.41 -39.25
N VAL A 23 -9.55 5.72 -38.00
CA VAL A 23 -9.47 7.08 -37.44
C VAL A 23 -8.71 6.92 -36.12
N ASN A 24 -7.49 7.43 -36.06
CA ASN A 24 -6.61 7.22 -34.90
C ASN A 24 -6.94 8.19 -33.77
N VAL A 25 -6.82 7.70 -32.53
CA VAL A 25 -6.70 8.51 -31.32
C VAL A 25 -5.39 8.07 -30.64
N PRO A 26 -4.31 8.85 -30.72
CA PRO A 26 -3.12 8.64 -29.88
C PRO A 26 -3.42 9.08 -28.44
N ASN A 27 -2.78 8.55 -27.39
CA ASN A 27 -1.69 7.58 -27.41
C ASN A 27 -1.83 6.44 -26.38
N MET A 28 -3.05 5.93 -26.16
CA MET A 28 -3.24 4.60 -25.54
C MET A 28 -2.79 3.49 -26.50
N SER A 29 -1.48 3.22 -26.55
CA SER A 29 -0.89 2.20 -27.42
C SER A 29 -1.04 0.78 -26.84
N ASN A 30 -2.12 0.11 -27.27
CA ASN A 30 -2.47 -1.29 -27.01
C ASN A 30 -1.29 -2.25 -26.78
N TYR A 31 -1.21 -2.85 -25.58
CA TYR A 31 -0.81 -4.26 -25.47
C TYR A 31 -2.06 -5.15 -25.52
N SER A 32 -2.03 -6.20 -26.35
CA SER A 32 -3.25 -6.87 -26.76
C SER A 32 -3.65 -8.04 -25.86
N TYR A 33 -4.77 -7.90 -25.14
CA TYR A 33 -5.54 -8.99 -24.52
C TYR A 33 -6.21 -9.94 -25.54
N ALA A 34 -5.51 -10.26 -26.63
CA ALA A 34 -6.00 -11.02 -27.78
C ALA A 34 -4.94 -11.91 -28.44
N ALA A 35 -3.69 -11.92 -27.95
CA ALA A 35 -2.56 -12.60 -28.61
C ALA A 35 -1.82 -13.65 -27.76
N GLU A 36 -2.17 -13.85 -26.47
CA GLU A 36 -1.55 -14.90 -25.64
C GLU A 36 -2.57 -15.75 -24.85
N ALA A 37 -3.81 -15.81 -25.34
CA ALA A 37 -4.82 -16.76 -24.84
C ALA A 37 -4.51 -18.21 -25.32
N GLN A 38 -3.31 -18.72 -25.03
CA GLN A 38 -2.88 -20.06 -25.44
C GLN A 38 -1.84 -20.73 -24.51
N LYS A 39 -1.94 -20.57 -23.19
CA LYS A 39 -1.29 -21.50 -22.25
C LYS A 39 -2.01 -21.70 -20.90
N LEU A 40 -3.33 -21.88 -20.95
CA LEU A 40 -4.02 -22.59 -19.86
C LEU A 40 -3.36 -23.96 -19.65
N ASN A 41 -2.63 -24.13 -18.54
CA ASN A 41 -2.27 -25.44 -18.03
C ASN A 41 -3.54 -26.12 -17.50
N VAL A 42 -4.35 -26.64 -18.42
CA VAL A 42 -5.45 -27.57 -18.10
C VAL A 42 -4.84 -28.92 -17.72
N LEU A 43 -4.16 -28.93 -16.58
CA LEU A 43 -3.78 -30.14 -15.90
C LEU A 43 -5.05 -30.91 -15.56
N ARG A 44 -5.00 -32.22 -15.74
CA ARG A 44 -6.14 -33.10 -15.55
C ARG A 44 -6.31 -33.32 -14.05
N LYS A 45 -7.06 -32.43 -13.40
CA LYS A 45 -7.48 -32.59 -11.99
C LYS A 45 -7.98 -34.02 -11.74
N SER A 46 -7.43 -34.67 -10.71
CA SER A 46 -7.93 -35.94 -10.17
C SER A 46 -9.23 -35.71 -9.38
N PRO A 47 -10.21 -36.63 -9.44
CA PRO A 47 -11.41 -36.51 -8.62
C PRO A 47 -11.10 -36.60 -7.13
N GLY A 48 -11.73 -35.75 -6.32
CA GLY A 48 -11.49 -35.68 -4.87
C GLY A 48 -10.49 -34.61 -4.46
N TRP A 49 -9.58 -34.94 -3.54
CA TRP A 49 -8.83 -33.99 -2.72
C TRP A 49 -7.30 -34.12 -2.83
N THR A 50 -6.64 -32.96 -2.74
CA THR A 50 -5.25 -32.86 -2.32
C THR A 50 -5.17 -31.94 -1.10
N PHE A 51 -4.57 -32.45 -0.02
CA PHE A 51 -4.21 -31.70 1.18
C PHE A 51 -2.68 -31.52 1.18
N GLY A 52 -2.20 -30.28 1.20
CA GLY A 52 -0.77 -29.96 1.20
C GLY A 52 -0.33 -29.40 2.54
N LEU A 53 0.41 -30.17 3.31
CA LEU A 53 0.94 -29.79 4.62
C LEU A 53 2.38 -29.26 4.45
N TYR A 54 2.59 -27.97 4.69
CA TYR A 54 3.91 -27.35 4.66
C TYR A 54 4.44 -27.28 6.09
N MET A 55 5.38 -28.17 6.41
CA MET A 55 5.72 -28.58 7.76
C MET A 55 7.15 -28.15 8.10
N CYS A 56 7.25 -26.90 8.54
CA CYS A 56 8.47 -26.28 9.02
C CYS A 56 8.71 -26.66 10.48
N GLY A 57 9.52 -27.68 10.71
CA GLY A 57 9.62 -28.42 11.98
C GLY A 57 9.95 -27.54 13.20
N ASN A 58 10.86 -26.57 13.02
CA ASN A 58 11.46 -25.74 14.05
C ASN A 58 11.92 -26.50 15.33
N ASN A 59 12.04 -25.80 16.45
CA ASN A 59 12.38 -26.36 17.75
C ASN A 59 11.29 -27.31 18.27
N LEU A 60 10.02 -27.16 17.85
CA LEU A 60 8.94 -28.04 18.29
C LEU A 60 9.10 -29.46 17.72
N GLU A 61 9.59 -29.61 16.50
CA GLU A 61 10.06 -30.92 16.03
C GLU A 61 11.36 -31.34 16.73
N GLN A 62 12.39 -30.48 16.75
CA GLN A 62 13.69 -30.86 17.29
C GLN A 62 13.69 -31.22 18.79
N GLU A 63 12.89 -30.55 19.62
CA GLU A 63 12.83 -30.71 21.08
C GLU A 63 11.70 -31.66 21.54
N LEU A 64 10.57 -31.72 20.82
CA LEU A 64 9.37 -32.46 21.24
C LEU A 64 8.86 -33.51 20.22
N GLY A 65 9.31 -33.47 18.97
CA GLY A 65 8.83 -34.36 17.90
C GLY A 65 7.40 -34.07 17.42
N SER A 66 6.89 -32.84 17.59
CA SER A 66 5.50 -32.49 17.28
C SER A 66 5.10 -32.77 15.82
N ALA A 67 5.93 -32.41 14.83
CA ALA A 67 5.59 -32.64 13.42
C ALA A 67 5.61 -34.13 13.09
N SER A 68 6.55 -34.87 13.67
CA SER A 68 6.59 -36.33 13.56
C SER A 68 5.38 -36.99 14.22
N ALA A 69 4.90 -36.47 15.35
CA ALA A 69 3.65 -36.91 15.99
C ALA A 69 2.43 -36.66 15.09
N ASP A 70 2.32 -35.47 14.47
CA ASP A 70 1.26 -35.13 13.50
C ASP A 70 1.28 -36.00 12.24
N LEU A 71 2.47 -36.36 11.74
CA LEU A 71 2.60 -37.34 10.66
C LEU A 71 2.10 -38.72 11.09
N VAL A 72 2.36 -39.12 12.34
CA VAL A 72 1.87 -40.38 12.91
C VAL A 72 0.35 -40.35 13.19
N GLU A 73 -0.21 -39.22 13.62
CA GLU A 73 -1.67 -38.97 13.67
C GLU A 73 -2.33 -39.20 12.30
N ILE A 74 -1.81 -38.56 11.26
CA ILE A 74 -2.31 -38.71 9.88
C ILE A 74 -2.23 -40.18 9.45
N LEU A 75 -1.16 -40.89 9.79
CA LEU A 75 -0.98 -42.33 9.50
C LEU A 75 -1.82 -43.27 10.38
N LYS A 76 -2.32 -42.82 11.53
CA LYS A 76 -3.26 -43.55 12.41
C LYS A 76 -4.69 -43.54 11.87
N ALA A 77 -5.06 -42.59 11.01
CA ALA A 77 -6.42 -42.43 10.48
C ALA A 77 -6.95 -43.65 9.67
N ASN A 78 -8.16 -44.12 10.00
CA ASN A 78 -8.82 -45.27 9.36
C ASN A 78 -9.52 -44.87 8.05
N VAL A 79 -8.78 -44.87 6.93
CA VAL A 79 -9.27 -44.47 5.61
C VAL A 79 -9.80 -45.63 4.75
N PRO A 80 -10.75 -45.39 3.82
CA PRO A 80 -11.09 -46.34 2.77
C PRO A 80 -9.89 -46.63 1.86
N LYS A 81 -9.73 -47.88 1.42
CA LYS A 81 -8.58 -48.33 0.60
C LYS A 81 -8.40 -47.50 -0.69
N GLU A 82 -9.51 -47.19 -1.35
CA GLU A 82 -9.57 -46.37 -2.56
C GLU A 82 -9.18 -44.88 -2.35
N PHE A 83 -8.94 -44.44 -1.10
CA PHE A 83 -8.56 -43.07 -0.79
C PHE A 83 -7.20 -42.69 -1.42
N SER A 84 -6.11 -43.41 -1.10
CA SER A 84 -4.77 -43.14 -1.66
C SER A 84 -4.65 -43.41 -3.17
N GLU A 85 -5.61 -44.10 -3.79
CA GLU A 85 -5.65 -44.28 -5.25
C GLU A 85 -6.14 -43.03 -6.00
N ASN A 86 -6.91 -42.15 -5.34
CA ASN A 86 -7.59 -41.01 -5.97
C ASN A 86 -7.18 -39.65 -5.39
N ASN A 87 -6.76 -39.61 -4.12
CA ASN A 87 -6.48 -38.40 -3.34
C ASN A 87 -5.00 -38.31 -2.97
N ASN A 88 -4.58 -37.16 -2.44
CA ASN A 88 -3.22 -36.96 -1.95
C ASN A 88 -3.23 -36.24 -0.60
N ILE A 89 -2.36 -36.70 0.31
CA ILE A 89 -1.80 -35.84 1.35
C ILE A 89 -0.32 -35.74 1.00
N ILE A 90 0.16 -34.51 0.79
CA ILE A 90 1.52 -34.19 0.36
C ILE A 90 2.16 -33.33 1.43
N VAL A 91 3.32 -33.74 1.92
CA VAL A 91 4.05 -33.07 3.00
C VAL A 91 5.34 -32.50 2.43
N GLY A 92 5.60 -31.22 2.69
CA GLY A 92 6.92 -30.61 2.51
C GLY A 92 7.57 -30.45 3.89
N THR A 93 8.72 -31.09 4.10
CA THR A 93 9.42 -31.15 5.39
C THR A 93 10.75 -30.40 5.34
N GLY A 94 11.14 -29.79 6.46
CA GLY A 94 12.42 -29.09 6.64
C GLY A 94 12.36 -28.16 7.87
N GLY A 95 13.28 -27.21 7.97
CA GLY A 95 13.22 -26.12 8.95
C GLY A 95 13.42 -26.52 10.42
N ALA A 96 13.84 -27.75 10.70
CA ALA A 96 14.22 -28.28 12.01
C ALA A 96 15.58 -28.98 11.93
N ILE A 97 16.35 -28.90 13.01
CA ILE A 97 17.73 -29.43 13.07
C ILE A 97 17.77 -30.98 13.15
N ALA A 98 16.71 -31.57 13.69
CA ALA A 98 16.49 -33.01 13.81
C ALA A 98 15.01 -33.33 13.48
N TRP A 99 14.73 -34.59 13.14
CA TRP A 99 13.39 -35.17 12.98
C TRP A 99 13.38 -36.52 13.68
N HIS A 100 12.22 -36.91 14.22
CA HIS A 100 12.07 -38.13 15.04
C HIS A 100 11.01 -39.10 14.50
N PHE A 101 10.61 -38.94 13.23
CA PHE A 101 9.49 -39.68 12.63
C PHE A 101 9.76 -41.18 12.55
N LYS A 102 10.98 -41.60 12.20
CA LYS A 102 11.35 -43.01 12.16
C LYS A 102 11.24 -43.63 13.53
N ASP A 103 11.74 -42.99 14.59
CA ASP A 103 11.74 -43.60 15.92
C ASP A 103 10.31 -43.68 16.50
N ILE A 104 9.56 -42.57 16.49
CA ILE A 104 8.17 -42.52 16.97
C ILE A 104 7.27 -43.51 16.19
N TYR A 105 7.37 -43.54 14.85
CA TYR A 105 6.54 -44.45 14.06
C TYR A 105 7.03 -45.91 14.14
N SER A 106 8.33 -46.17 14.33
CA SER A 106 8.85 -47.53 14.58
C SER A 106 8.32 -48.09 15.90
N ASN A 107 8.31 -47.30 16.98
CA ASN A 107 7.77 -47.71 18.28
C ASN A 107 6.29 -48.09 18.15
N TYR A 108 5.47 -47.23 17.52
CA TYR A 108 4.07 -47.55 17.19
C TYR A 108 3.90 -48.85 16.36
N LEU A 109 4.75 -49.09 15.37
CA LEU A 109 4.67 -50.29 14.53
C LEU A 109 5.09 -51.57 15.27
N MET A 110 6.08 -51.49 16.16
CA MET A 110 6.54 -52.64 16.95
C MET A 110 5.60 -52.94 18.11
N GLU A 111 5.21 -51.95 18.90
CA GLU A 111 4.48 -52.16 20.15
C GLU A 111 2.97 -52.30 19.94
N GLU A 112 2.32 -51.36 19.25
CA GLU A 112 0.87 -51.44 19.01
C GLU A 112 0.50 -52.41 17.87
N LYS A 113 1.36 -52.52 16.84
CA LYS A 113 1.05 -53.31 15.63
C LYS A 113 1.79 -54.65 15.55
N GLY A 114 2.77 -54.89 16.43
CA GLY A 114 3.42 -56.19 16.59
C GLY A 114 4.30 -56.61 15.41
N LEU A 115 4.84 -55.64 14.66
CA LEU A 115 5.79 -55.90 13.56
C LEU A 115 7.19 -56.19 14.10
N SER A 116 7.99 -56.95 13.34
CA SER A 116 9.42 -57.08 13.62
C SER A 116 10.22 -55.88 13.08
N GLU A 117 11.40 -55.62 13.66
CA GLU A 117 12.42 -54.68 13.17
C GLU A 117 12.62 -54.79 11.63
N LYS A 118 12.69 -56.03 11.12
CA LYS A 118 12.84 -56.35 9.68
C LYS A 118 11.56 -56.15 8.85
N GLU A 119 10.38 -56.05 9.46
CA GLU A 119 9.16 -55.58 8.81
C GLU A 119 9.12 -54.04 8.79
N VAL A 120 9.55 -53.38 9.88
CA VAL A 120 9.64 -51.90 10.00
C VAL A 120 10.67 -51.31 9.03
N ASP A 121 11.87 -51.90 8.89
CA ASP A 121 12.90 -51.48 7.91
C ASP A 121 12.41 -51.46 6.45
N GLN A 122 11.33 -52.18 6.12
CA GLN A 122 10.71 -52.15 4.78
C GLN A 122 9.71 -51.00 4.61
N ILE A 123 9.24 -50.41 5.72
CA ILE A 123 8.17 -49.39 5.79
C ILE A 123 8.77 -48.00 6.05
N ILE A 124 9.82 -47.93 6.87
CA ILE A 124 10.58 -46.72 7.22
C ILE A 124 12.09 -47.04 7.15
N PRO A 125 12.70 -47.08 5.96
CA PRO A 125 14.11 -47.44 5.82
C PRO A 125 15.03 -46.40 6.46
N GLU A 126 14.72 -45.11 6.27
CA GLU A 126 15.56 -43.96 6.62
C GLU A 126 14.68 -42.88 7.28
N GLU A 127 15.30 -42.00 8.09
CA GLU A 127 14.64 -40.87 8.75
C GLU A 127 14.45 -39.69 7.77
N ILE A 128 13.59 -38.72 8.12
CA ILE A 128 13.49 -37.44 7.42
C ILE A 128 14.81 -36.67 7.55
N ASP A 129 15.42 -36.35 6.40
CA ASP A 129 16.75 -35.74 6.34
C ASP A 129 16.69 -34.26 6.71
N SER A 130 17.00 -33.94 7.97
CA SER A 130 17.01 -32.55 8.47
C SER A 130 17.94 -31.61 7.69
N SER A 131 18.97 -32.15 7.03
CA SER A 131 19.86 -31.35 6.18
C SER A 131 19.23 -30.91 4.85
N LYS A 132 17.94 -31.22 4.61
CA LYS A 132 17.22 -30.87 3.39
C LYS A 132 15.80 -30.37 3.59
N LEU A 133 15.30 -29.68 2.56
CA LEU A 133 13.89 -29.55 2.31
C LEU A 133 13.46 -30.65 1.33
N SER A 134 12.55 -31.52 1.77
CA SER A 134 12.14 -32.72 1.03
C SER A 134 10.62 -32.88 0.96
N LEU A 135 10.16 -33.74 0.06
CA LEU A 135 8.73 -33.87 -0.26
C LEU A 135 8.28 -35.32 -0.19
N TYR A 136 7.18 -35.57 0.54
CA TYR A 136 6.63 -36.89 0.82
C TYR A 136 5.14 -36.98 0.45
N ARG A 137 4.64 -38.20 0.21
CA ARG A 137 3.22 -38.52 0.02
C ARG A 137 2.77 -39.56 1.03
N VAL A 138 1.64 -39.32 1.71
CA VAL A 138 1.03 -40.34 2.56
C VAL A 138 0.44 -41.47 1.70
N ASN A 139 0.86 -42.71 1.92
CA ASN A 139 0.32 -43.90 1.28
C ASN A 139 -0.22 -44.88 2.32
N TYR A 140 -1.54 -44.92 2.50
CA TYR A 140 -2.23 -45.86 3.40
C TYR A 140 -2.19 -47.33 2.93
N ASN A 141 -1.70 -47.59 1.71
CA ASN A 141 -1.66 -48.91 1.07
C ASN A 141 -0.21 -49.38 0.76
N HIS A 142 0.79 -48.92 1.50
CA HIS A 142 2.19 -49.30 1.29
C HIS A 142 2.40 -50.80 1.55
N LYS A 143 3.27 -51.46 0.77
CA LYS A 143 3.36 -52.93 0.69
C LYS A 143 4.68 -53.50 1.16
N TYR A 144 4.71 -53.92 2.42
CA TYR A 144 5.82 -54.69 2.98
C TYR A 144 5.59 -56.20 2.86
N LYS A 145 6.68 -56.97 2.95
CA LYS A 145 6.64 -58.42 3.06
C LYS A 145 6.80 -58.85 4.51
N ALA A 146 5.79 -59.55 5.02
CA ALA A 146 5.76 -60.04 6.38
C ALA A 146 6.70 -61.22 6.61
N ASP A 147 7.01 -61.52 7.88
CA ASP A 147 7.91 -62.62 8.25
C ASP A 147 7.34 -64.03 7.95
N ASP A 148 6.01 -64.18 7.88
CA ASP A 148 5.37 -65.41 7.38
C ASP A 148 5.47 -65.56 5.84
N GLY A 149 6.00 -64.54 5.16
CA GLY A 149 6.16 -64.47 3.71
C GLY A 149 4.97 -63.91 2.94
N SER A 150 3.89 -63.53 3.63
CA SER A 150 2.74 -62.82 3.03
C SER A 150 3.11 -61.38 2.63
N VAL A 151 2.27 -60.78 1.78
CA VAL A 151 2.34 -59.34 1.48
C VAL A 151 1.17 -58.69 2.21
N LYS A 152 1.47 -57.73 3.09
CA LYS A 152 0.50 -56.95 3.84
C LYS A 152 0.47 -55.52 3.31
N GLU A 153 -0.50 -54.74 3.75
CA GLU A 153 -0.62 -53.31 3.46
C GLU A 153 -0.65 -52.54 4.79
N ILE A 154 -0.01 -51.38 4.83
CA ILE A 154 0.07 -50.50 6.01
C ILE A 154 0.28 -49.04 5.56
N PRO A 155 -0.04 -48.03 6.38
CA PRO A 155 0.34 -46.65 6.10
C PRO A 155 1.85 -46.41 6.21
N THR A 156 2.37 -45.47 5.42
CA THR A 156 3.67 -44.80 5.62
C THR A 156 3.72 -43.49 4.81
N ILE A 157 4.77 -42.70 5.00
CA ILE A 157 5.14 -41.62 4.08
C ILE A 157 6.11 -42.15 3.02
N GLU A 158 5.83 -41.87 1.75
CA GLU A 158 6.69 -42.25 0.62
C GLU A 158 7.41 -41.00 0.10
N HIS A 159 8.75 -41.02 0.13
CA HIS A 159 9.59 -39.96 -0.43
C HIS A 159 9.34 -39.80 -1.94
N ILE A 160 9.12 -38.55 -2.37
CA ILE A 160 8.92 -38.18 -3.77
C ILE A 160 10.24 -37.68 -4.36
N LYS A 161 10.88 -36.73 -3.67
CA LYS A 161 12.14 -36.07 -4.05
C LYS A 161 12.64 -35.16 -2.93
N ASP A 162 13.94 -34.91 -2.93
CA ASP A 162 14.54 -33.74 -2.28
C ASP A 162 14.31 -32.49 -3.15
N ILE A 163 14.18 -31.32 -2.53
CA ILE A 163 13.97 -30.02 -3.18
C ILE A 163 15.26 -29.19 -3.17
N ALA A 164 15.88 -29.05 -2.00
CA ALA A 164 17.16 -28.38 -1.80
C ALA A 164 17.82 -28.85 -0.50
N ASP A 165 19.14 -28.70 -0.41
CA ASP A 165 19.92 -28.92 0.81
C ASP A 165 20.04 -27.57 1.59
N TYR A 166 20.06 -27.60 2.93
CA TYR A 166 20.49 -26.44 3.75
C TYR A 166 22.01 -26.25 3.62
N ASP A 167 22.56 -25.08 3.97
CA ASP A 167 24.02 -24.87 3.89
C ASP A 167 24.77 -25.87 4.79
N PRO A 168 25.62 -26.77 4.26
CA PRO A 168 26.36 -27.72 5.09
C PRO A 168 27.31 -27.05 6.09
N ALA A 169 27.66 -25.77 5.89
CA ALA A 169 28.37 -24.98 6.89
C ALA A 169 27.45 -24.60 8.07
N LEU A 170 26.24 -24.10 7.79
CA LEU A 170 25.24 -23.71 8.80
C LEU A 170 24.67 -24.91 9.55
N VAL A 171 24.31 -25.99 8.83
CA VAL A 171 23.87 -27.27 9.42
C VAL A 171 24.92 -27.76 10.41
N LYS A 172 26.21 -27.70 10.04
CA LYS A 172 27.30 -28.10 10.94
C LYS A 172 27.53 -27.10 12.09
N GLU A 173 27.47 -25.79 11.84
CA GLU A 173 27.64 -24.75 12.87
C GLU A 173 26.57 -24.89 13.97
N ILE A 174 25.33 -25.17 13.56
CA ILE A 174 24.18 -25.39 14.44
C ILE A 174 24.24 -26.76 15.13
N GLN A 175 24.61 -27.85 14.43
CA GLN A 175 24.84 -29.16 15.05
C GLN A 175 26.03 -29.16 16.03
N ASP A 176 27.09 -28.38 15.78
CA ASP A 176 28.20 -28.18 16.72
C ASP A 176 27.76 -27.36 17.95
N PHE A 177 26.73 -26.51 17.83
CA PHE A 177 26.20 -25.66 18.91
C PHE A 177 25.22 -26.39 19.84
N TYR A 178 24.19 -27.04 19.29
CA TYR A 178 23.24 -27.85 20.05
C TYR A 178 23.82 -29.21 20.48
N GLY A 179 24.87 -29.67 19.78
CA GLY A 179 25.49 -30.98 19.99
C GLY A 179 24.69 -32.12 19.34
N SER A 180 25.13 -33.35 19.58
CA SER A 180 24.34 -34.54 19.26
C SER A 180 23.19 -34.65 20.27
N TYR A 181 22.05 -34.06 19.94
CA TYR A 181 20.80 -34.17 20.71
C TYR A 181 20.30 -35.63 20.61
N GLU A 182 20.45 -36.40 21.68
CA GLU A 182 19.81 -37.72 21.81
C GLU A 182 18.37 -37.51 22.28
N PHE A 183 17.39 -37.94 21.48
CA PHE A 183 15.97 -37.84 21.80
C PHE A 183 15.59 -38.88 22.86
N ASP A 184 15.15 -38.42 24.04
CA ASP A 184 14.58 -39.29 25.09
C ASP A 184 13.06 -39.05 25.16
N GLU A 185 12.31 -39.96 24.55
CA GLU A 185 10.84 -40.00 24.53
C GLU A 185 10.24 -39.90 25.96
N ALA A 186 10.92 -40.51 26.96
CA ALA A 186 10.52 -40.45 28.35
C ALA A 186 10.99 -39.18 29.09
N GLU A 187 11.89 -38.37 28.52
CA GLU A 187 12.12 -37.00 28.98
C GLU A 187 11.13 -36.01 28.33
N VAL A 188 10.73 -36.24 27.07
CA VAL A 188 9.68 -35.46 26.38
C VAL A 188 8.35 -35.55 27.13
N GLU A 189 7.87 -36.75 27.49
CA GLU A 189 6.63 -36.91 28.28
C GLU A 189 6.64 -36.12 29.61
N LYS A 190 7.82 -35.99 30.24
CA LYS A 190 7.98 -35.21 31.49
C LYS A 190 8.11 -33.72 31.22
N ASN A 191 8.76 -33.34 30.12
CA ASN A 191 9.05 -31.96 29.78
C ASN A 191 7.90 -31.24 29.06
N LYS A 192 6.92 -31.97 28.48
CA LYS A 192 5.62 -31.44 28.00
C LYS A 192 4.92 -30.52 29.02
N PHE A 193 5.13 -30.76 30.31
CA PHE A 193 4.52 -30.00 31.42
C PHE A 193 5.55 -29.21 32.25
N SER A 194 6.82 -29.17 31.80
CA SER A 194 7.86 -28.42 32.49
C SER A 194 7.78 -26.93 32.15
N LYS A 195 7.97 -26.06 33.14
CA LYS A 195 8.18 -24.63 32.86
C LYS A 195 9.54 -24.45 32.19
N GLY A 196 9.51 -24.26 30.87
CA GLY A 196 10.60 -23.77 30.04
C GLY A 196 11.14 -22.44 30.52
N LYS A 197 11.95 -22.46 31.58
CA LYS A 197 12.80 -21.34 31.96
C LYS A 197 13.82 -21.17 30.85
N ARG A 198 13.59 -20.19 29.97
CA ARG A 198 14.69 -19.48 29.29
C ARG A 198 15.60 -18.91 30.38
N ASP A 199 16.60 -19.67 30.81
CA ASP A 199 17.58 -19.20 31.78
C ASP A 199 18.51 -18.24 31.04
N SER A 200 18.20 -16.94 31.12
CA SER A 200 18.73 -15.85 30.31
C SER A 200 20.19 -15.48 30.61
N LYS A 201 21.07 -16.48 30.55
CA LYS A 201 22.49 -16.40 30.92
C LYS A 201 23.45 -16.85 29.82
N ASN A 202 22.94 -17.43 28.73
CA ASN A 202 23.72 -17.78 27.54
C ASN A 202 23.50 -16.82 26.35
N SER A 203 22.75 -15.74 26.54
CA SER A 203 22.75 -14.60 25.62
C SER A 203 24.14 -13.95 25.62
N LYS A 204 24.95 -14.29 24.61
CA LYS A 204 25.98 -13.37 24.10
C LYS A 204 25.29 -12.18 23.43
N ASP A 205 26.04 -11.11 23.24
CA ASP A 205 25.53 -9.85 22.69
C ASP A 205 24.82 -10.04 21.33
N GLU A 206 23.75 -9.27 21.11
CA GLU A 206 22.89 -9.26 19.91
C GLU A 206 23.60 -8.60 18.70
N SER A 207 24.85 -8.98 18.43
CA SER A 207 25.77 -8.26 17.54
C SER A 207 26.37 -9.07 16.38
N ASP A 208 25.97 -10.34 16.21
CA ASP A 208 26.27 -11.11 14.99
C ASP A 208 25.03 -11.09 14.07
N VAL A 209 24.94 -10.03 13.26
CA VAL A 209 23.93 -9.89 12.19
C VAL A 209 23.99 -11.13 11.28
N PRO A 210 22.84 -11.77 10.94
CA PRO A 210 22.82 -12.91 10.03
C PRO A 210 23.60 -12.64 8.75
N LYS A 211 24.46 -13.59 8.36
CA LYS A 211 25.14 -13.55 7.07
C LYS A 211 24.08 -13.65 5.98
N GLU A 212 24.14 -12.77 4.97
CA GLU A 212 23.30 -12.78 3.75
C GLU A 212 23.12 -14.23 3.25
N TYR A 213 21.95 -14.82 3.53
CA TYR A 213 21.72 -16.26 3.35
C TYR A 213 21.21 -16.51 1.94
N ASP A 214 21.95 -17.31 1.18
CA ASP A 214 21.71 -17.55 -0.24
C ASP A 214 20.53 -18.50 -0.46
N ASP A 215 19.32 -17.97 -0.30
CA ASP A 215 18.04 -18.65 -0.55
C ASP A 215 17.93 -19.22 -1.97
N GLU A 216 18.66 -18.69 -2.96
CA GLU A 216 18.68 -19.25 -4.32
C GLU A 216 19.50 -20.56 -4.38
N LYS A 217 20.46 -20.74 -3.48
CA LYS A 217 21.35 -21.90 -3.39
C LYS A 217 20.95 -22.92 -2.31
N TYR A 218 20.43 -22.48 -1.17
CA TYR A 218 20.19 -23.31 0.01
C TYR A 218 18.75 -23.22 0.52
N ALA A 219 18.29 -24.26 1.21
CA ALA A 219 16.94 -24.35 1.75
C ALA A 219 16.63 -23.31 2.85
N ASN A 220 15.39 -22.82 2.86
CA ASN A 220 14.80 -21.91 3.85
C ASN A 220 13.28 -22.00 3.75
N MET A 221 12.59 -22.60 4.72
CA MET A 221 11.13 -22.78 4.66
C MET A 221 10.33 -21.48 4.85
N GLY A 222 10.89 -20.46 5.51
CA GLY A 222 10.30 -19.13 5.57
C GLY A 222 10.27 -18.42 4.22
N ALA A 223 11.19 -18.76 3.31
CA ALA A 223 11.38 -17.98 2.09
C ALA A 223 10.30 -18.19 1.02
N VAL A 224 9.88 -17.07 0.41
CA VAL A 224 9.02 -16.95 -0.79
C VAL A 224 9.34 -17.98 -1.89
N LYS A 225 10.61 -18.36 -2.07
CA LYS A 225 11.04 -19.37 -3.03
C LYS A 225 10.41 -20.74 -2.72
N TYR A 226 10.57 -21.24 -1.49
CA TYR A 226 10.30 -22.63 -1.16
C TYR A 226 8.80 -22.92 -0.97
N ILE A 227 8.05 -22.00 -0.35
CA ILE A 227 6.59 -22.08 -0.35
C ILE A 227 6.02 -21.99 -1.78
N ARG A 228 6.58 -21.12 -2.65
CA ARG A 228 6.21 -21.08 -4.08
C ARG A 228 6.52 -22.41 -4.78
N GLU A 229 7.63 -23.07 -4.47
CA GLU A 229 7.95 -24.38 -5.05
C GLU A 229 6.97 -25.47 -4.60
N PHE A 230 6.64 -25.52 -3.31
CA PHE A 230 5.65 -26.44 -2.76
C PHE A 230 4.26 -26.26 -3.39
N LEU A 231 3.72 -25.04 -3.42
CA LEU A 231 2.40 -24.78 -4.02
C LEU A 231 2.39 -25.10 -5.53
N ASN A 232 3.49 -24.82 -6.25
CA ASN A 232 3.63 -25.22 -7.66
C ASN A 232 3.62 -26.75 -7.83
N GLU A 233 4.19 -27.51 -6.89
CA GLU A 233 4.20 -28.97 -6.96
C GLU A 233 2.80 -29.56 -6.74
N LEU A 234 2.08 -29.05 -5.73
CA LEU A 234 0.66 -29.38 -5.50
C LEU A 234 -0.17 -29.12 -6.75
N ASP A 235 -0.02 -27.96 -7.38
CA ASP A 235 -0.76 -27.58 -8.58
C ASP A 235 -0.33 -28.33 -9.84
N THR A 236 0.94 -28.73 -9.95
CA THR A 236 1.48 -29.32 -11.19
C THR A 236 1.31 -30.83 -11.23
N ASN A 237 1.65 -31.51 -10.13
CA ASN A 237 1.73 -32.97 -10.07
C ASN A 237 0.60 -33.60 -9.24
N TYR A 238 0.00 -32.86 -8.32
CA TYR A 238 -1.05 -33.33 -7.41
C TYR A 238 -2.38 -32.58 -7.56
N ALA A 239 -2.65 -32.01 -8.73
CA ALA A 239 -3.89 -31.26 -9.00
C ALA A 239 -5.14 -32.12 -8.78
N ALA A 240 -6.02 -31.71 -7.86
CA ALA A 240 -7.28 -32.36 -7.55
C ALA A 240 -8.48 -31.42 -7.72
N GLU A 241 -9.71 -31.94 -7.65
CA GLU A 241 -10.93 -31.14 -7.72
C GLU A 241 -10.98 -30.11 -6.58
N HIS A 242 -10.75 -30.57 -5.35
CA HIS A 242 -10.57 -29.75 -4.15
C HIS A 242 -9.09 -29.70 -3.74
N MET A 243 -8.62 -28.51 -3.36
CA MET A 243 -7.26 -28.29 -2.89
C MET A 243 -7.31 -27.60 -1.52
N ALA A 244 -6.70 -28.18 -0.50
CA ALA A 244 -6.43 -27.50 0.77
C ALA A 244 -4.92 -27.39 0.98
N ILE A 245 -4.47 -26.34 1.67
CA ILE A 245 -3.12 -26.28 2.21
C ILE A 245 -3.17 -25.94 3.69
N ASP A 246 -2.11 -26.32 4.37
CA ASP A 246 -1.88 -26.15 5.79
C ASP A 246 -0.45 -25.66 6.03
N LEU A 247 -0.27 -24.80 7.03
CA LEU A 247 0.95 -24.03 7.26
C LEU A 247 1.31 -24.14 8.74
N TRP A 248 2.42 -24.83 9.00
CA TRP A 248 2.89 -25.32 10.30
C TRP A 248 4.41 -25.01 10.37
N ASN A 249 5.01 -24.49 11.43
CA ASN A 249 4.52 -24.15 12.78
C ASN A 249 4.49 -22.61 13.02
N HIS A 250 4.55 -22.19 14.30
CA HIS A 250 4.99 -20.88 14.82
C HIS A 250 4.41 -19.68 14.09
N GLY A 251 3.26 -19.22 14.57
CA GLY A 251 2.62 -17.99 14.11
C GLY A 251 2.89 -16.81 15.05
N GLY A 252 3.06 -15.63 14.45
CA GLY A 252 3.18 -14.35 15.16
C GLY A 252 2.17 -13.31 14.67
N GLY A 253 1.01 -13.77 14.19
CA GLY A 253 0.02 -12.95 13.51
C GLY A 253 0.60 -12.22 12.29
N ILE A 254 0.06 -11.05 11.96
CA ILE A 254 0.55 -10.27 10.81
C ILE A 254 1.95 -9.69 10.98
N THR A 255 2.46 -9.60 12.22
CA THR A 255 3.77 -9.00 12.55
C THR A 255 4.92 -10.01 12.56
N GLY A 256 4.67 -11.27 12.97
CA GLY A 256 5.68 -12.32 13.03
C GLY A 256 5.59 -13.38 11.92
N GLY A 257 4.51 -13.39 11.12
CA GLY A 257 4.36 -14.38 10.04
C GLY A 257 4.02 -15.79 10.54
N VAL A 258 4.36 -16.81 9.75
CA VAL A 258 4.16 -18.24 10.05
C VAL A 258 5.30 -19.10 9.48
N CYS A 259 5.41 -20.37 9.87
CA CYS A 259 6.38 -21.34 9.35
C CYS A 259 7.85 -20.91 9.56
N TYR A 260 8.16 -20.44 10.77
CA TYR A 260 9.49 -19.99 11.18
C TYR A 260 10.53 -21.11 10.99
N ASP A 261 11.57 -20.90 10.19
CA ASP A 261 12.65 -21.86 9.93
C ASP A 261 13.77 -21.75 10.99
N GLN A 262 14.20 -22.87 11.58
CA GLN A 262 15.20 -22.88 12.66
C GLN A 262 16.65 -22.71 12.19
N TYR A 263 16.95 -22.98 10.93
CA TYR A 263 18.27 -22.74 10.37
C TYR A 263 18.48 -21.26 10.06
N THR A 264 17.45 -20.58 9.54
CA THR A 264 17.55 -19.20 9.02
C THR A 264 16.88 -18.13 9.90
N GLU A 265 16.15 -18.53 10.94
CA GLU A 265 15.30 -17.67 11.79
C GLU A 265 14.26 -16.85 10.99
N ASN A 266 13.79 -17.40 9.86
CA ASN A 266 12.94 -16.71 8.90
C ASN A 266 11.50 -17.25 8.85
N PRO A 267 10.46 -16.41 9.03
CA PRO A 267 9.06 -16.77 8.79
C PRO A 267 8.54 -16.35 7.40
N ILE A 268 7.47 -17.00 6.94
CA ILE A 268 6.64 -16.51 5.83
C ILE A 268 5.73 -15.38 6.35
N THR A 269 5.95 -14.13 5.92
CA THR A 269 5.04 -13.03 6.29
C THR A 269 3.70 -13.08 5.55
N LEU A 270 2.69 -12.36 6.06
CA LEU A 270 1.42 -12.16 5.34
C LEU A 270 1.63 -11.53 3.95
N GLY A 271 2.62 -10.65 3.79
CA GLY A 271 2.95 -10.01 2.52
C GLY A 271 3.46 -11.00 1.48
N GLU A 272 4.35 -11.89 1.91
CA GLU A 272 4.95 -12.93 1.08
C GLU A 272 3.96 -14.03 0.73
N LEU A 273 3.14 -14.51 1.67
CA LEU A 273 2.08 -15.47 1.38
C LEU A 273 1.05 -14.86 0.42
N LYS A 274 0.67 -13.59 0.63
CA LYS A 274 -0.19 -12.80 -0.29
C LYS A 274 0.47 -12.63 -1.66
N GLN A 275 1.78 -12.42 -1.74
CA GLN A 275 2.52 -12.39 -3.01
C GLN A 275 2.48 -13.74 -3.70
N VAL A 276 2.89 -14.82 -3.05
CA VAL A 276 2.98 -16.16 -3.66
C VAL A 276 1.59 -16.65 -4.08
N LEU A 277 0.54 -16.31 -3.35
CA LEU A 277 -0.85 -16.61 -3.73
C LEU A 277 -1.41 -15.66 -4.81
N LYS A 278 -0.94 -14.41 -4.91
CA LYS A 278 -1.21 -13.51 -6.05
C LYS A 278 -0.49 -13.97 -7.32
N GLU A 279 0.76 -14.41 -7.20
CA GLU A 279 1.54 -15.07 -8.25
C GLU A 279 0.94 -16.43 -8.65
N ARG A 280 0.16 -17.07 -7.75
CA ARG A 280 -0.71 -18.20 -8.07
C ARG A 280 -1.99 -17.79 -8.81
N ALA A 281 -2.23 -16.48 -9.02
CA ALA A 281 -3.46 -15.90 -9.59
C ALA A 281 -3.33 -14.96 -10.84
N GLU A 282 -2.26 -15.02 -11.66
CA GLU A 282 -2.07 -14.44 -13.03
C GLU A 282 -1.75 -15.35 -14.32
N ASP A 283 -1.07 -16.54 -14.33
CA ASP A 283 -0.81 -17.44 -15.55
C ASP A 283 -1.51 -18.85 -15.78
N GLY A 284 -1.77 -19.75 -14.78
CA GLY A 284 -2.57 -21.02 -14.87
C GLY A 284 -3.89 -21.36 -14.07
N TYR A 285 -4.12 -21.14 -12.74
CA TYR A 285 -4.92 -22.06 -11.85
C TYR A 285 -6.27 -21.60 -11.15
N GLU A 286 -6.57 -22.02 -9.88
CA GLU A 286 -7.84 -21.80 -9.11
C GLU A 286 -7.65 -21.66 -7.57
N LYS A 287 -8.57 -20.96 -6.87
CA LYS A 287 -8.53 -20.77 -5.39
C LYS A 287 -8.50 -22.08 -4.58
N TYR A 288 -7.74 -22.11 -3.48
CA TYR A 288 -7.82 -23.15 -2.46
C TYR A 288 -9.21 -23.21 -1.79
N ASP A 289 -9.67 -24.41 -1.46
CA ASP A 289 -10.87 -24.69 -0.66
C ASP A 289 -10.69 -24.26 0.80
N LEU A 290 -9.47 -24.43 1.32
CA LEU A 290 -9.07 -24.07 2.67
C LEU A 290 -7.57 -23.67 2.67
N ILE A 291 -7.22 -22.64 3.43
CA ILE A 291 -5.86 -22.39 3.93
C ILE A 291 -5.92 -22.55 5.44
N GLY A 292 -5.08 -23.42 5.97
CA GLY A 292 -4.82 -23.59 7.39
C GLY A 292 -3.63 -22.77 7.84
N TYR A 293 -3.68 -22.41 9.12
CA TYR A 293 -2.56 -22.08 9.97
C TYR A 293 -2.71 -22.98 11.20
N ASP A 294 -1.81 -23.95 11.34
CA ASP A 294 -1.59 -24.74 12.55
C ASP A 294 -0.44 -24.05 13.29
N ALA A 295 -0.78 -22.90 13.88
CA ALA A 295 0.15 -21.84 14.22
C ALA A 295 -0.54 -20.70 15.01
N CYS A 296 0.08 -20.37 16.14
CA CYS A 296 -0.34 -19.34 17.09
C CYS A 296 -0.76 -17.99 16.46
N PHE A 297 -1.83 -17.41 16.99
CA PHE A 297 -2.30 -16.05 16.73
C PHE A 297 -2.71 -15.71 15.28
N MET A 298 -2.77 -16.68 14.35
CA MET A 298 -2.94 -16.40 12.91
C MET A 298 -4.38 -16.06 12.47
N SER A 299 -5.38 -16.12 13.36
CA SER A 299 -6.75 -15.65 13.08
C SER A 299 -6.86 -14.13 13.15
N ASN A 300 -6.19 -13.42 12.24
CA ASN A 300 -6.25 -11.96 12.16
C ASN A 300 -7.28 -11.52 11.10
N TYR A 301 -8.01 -10.43 11.39
CA TYR A 301 -8.95 -9.82 10.46
C TYR A 301 -8.26 -9.38 9.16
N GLU A 302 -7.08 -8.77 9.28
CA GLU A 302 -6.16 -8.43 8.19
C GLU A 302 -5.79 -9.65 7.35
N SER A 303 -5.34 -10.75 7.96
CA SER A 303 -4.99 -12.00 7.28
C SER A 303 -6.16 -12.54 6.47
N TRP A 304 -7.34 -12.67 7.10
CA TRP A 304 -8.51 -13.24 6.44
C TRP A 304 -9.06 -12.39 5.29
N VAL A 305 -9.04 -11.06 5.38
CA VAL A 305 -9.44 -10.19 4.27
C VAL A 305 -8.39 -10.17 3.14
N ASN A 306 -7.09 -10.17 3.47
CA ASN A 306 -6.02 -10.16 2.46
C ASN A 306 -5.89 -11.50 1.70
N LEU A 307 -6.19 -12.63 2.34
CA LEU A 307 -6.15 -13.97 1.73
C LEU A 307 -7.47 -14.37 1.04
N ALA A 308 -8.56 -13.65 1.30
CA ALA A 308 -9.86 -13.86 0.65
C ALA A 308 -9.86 -13.86 -0.89
N PRO A 309 -8.94 -13.21 -1.65
CA PRO A 309 -8.86 -13.38 -3.09
C PRO A 309 -8.40 -14.78 -3.53
N TYR A 310 -7.70 -15.53 -2.67
CA TYR A 310 -6.94 -16.73 -3.04
C TYR A 310 -7.48 -18.03 -2.42
N ALA A 311 -8.23 -17.94 -1.31
CA ALA A 311 -8.89 -19.07 -0.67
C ALA A 311 -10.43 -18.90 -0.55
N LYS A 312 -11.10 -19.97 -0.10
CA LYS A 312 -12.55 -20.01 0.20
C LYS A 312 -12.82 -20.06 1.71
N VAL A 313 -11.92 -20.67 2.48
CA VAL A 313 -11.95 -20.81 3.94
C VAL A 313 -10.56 -20.53 4.48
N GLY A 314 -10.49 -19.88 5.65
CA GLY A 314 -9.31 -19.82 6.51
C GLY A 314 -9.57 -20.58 7.80
N VAL A 315 -8.55 -21.19 8.41
CA VAL A 315 -8.60 -21.76 9.77
C VAL A 315 -7.33 -21.37 10.52
N GLY A 316 -7.45 -20.93 11.77
CA GLY A 316 -6.33 -20.60 12.66
C GLY A 316 -6.79 -20.06 14.02
N ALA A 317 -5.86 -19.87 14.95
CA ALA A 317 -6.11 -19.49 16.34
C ALA A 317 -6.16 -17.97 16.60
N LEU A 318 -6.90 -17.55 17.63
CA LEU A 318 -6.84 -16.18 18.18
C LEU A 318 -5.64 -16.04 19.15
N THR A 319 -5.34 -17.11 19.87
CA THR A 319 -4.36 -17.23 20.96
C THR A 319 -3.10 -17.96 20.50
N SER A 320 -2.18 -18.25 21.43
CA SER A 320 -1.27 -19.39 21.23
C SER A 320 -2.09 -20.66 21.04
N GLU A 321 -1.54 -21.60 20.26
CA GLU A 321 -1.93 -23.00 20.26
C GLU A 321 -0.89 -23.80 21.07
N PHE A 322 -1.29 -24.94 21.63
CA PHE A 322 -0.43 -25.86 22.33
C PHE A 322 0.48 -26.64 21.36
N GLY A 323 1.60 -27.18 21.84
CA GLY A 323 2.61 -27.85 21.02
C GLY A 323 2.18 -29.17 20.35
N ASP A 324 0.94 -29.63 20.58
CA ASP A 324 0.31 -30.78 19.93
C ASP A 324 -0.60 -30.37 18.74
N GLY A 325 -0.61 -29.08 18.36
CA GLY A 325 -1.17 -28.58 17.10
C GLY A 325 -2.65 -28.92 16.84
N TRP A 326 -3.00 -29.12 15.57
CA TRP A 326 -4.32 -29.59 15.16
C TRP A 326 -4.45 -31.10 15.33
N TYR A 327 -5.54 -31.56 15.96
CA TYR A 327 -5.82 -33.01 16.07
C TYR A 327 -6.22 -33.63 14.71
N TYR A 328 -5.23 -34.10 13.95
CA TYR A 328 -5.36 -34.52 12.54
C TYR A 328 -6.26 -35.75 12.34
N THR A 329 -6.10 -36.78 13.16
CA THR A 329 -6.70 -38.11 12.95
C THR A 329 -8.20 -38.07 12.55
N PRO A 330 -9.12 -37.47 13.35
CA PRO A 330 -10.56 -37.55 13.07
C PRO A 330 -11.05 -36.69 11.89
N PHE A 331 -10.36 -35.61 11.50
CA PHE A 331 -10.78 -34.84 10.32
C PHE A 331 -10.26 -35.43 9.02
N ILE A 332 -9.07 -36.06 9.05
CA ILE A 332 -8.56 -36.87 7.95
C ILE A 332 -9.47 -38.08 7.70
N GLU A 333 -9.94 -38.79 8.74
CA GLU A 333 -10.95 -39.84 8.58
C GLU A 333 -12.25 -39.35 7.93
N LYS A 334 -12.78 -38.19 8.34
CA LYS A 334 -14.00 -37.62 7.73
C LYS A 334 -13.80 -37.24 6.27
N LEU A 335 -12.66 -36.62 5.94
CA LEU A 335 -12.29 -36.28 4.57
C LEU A 335 -12.14 -37.55 3.73
N ALA A 336 -11.46 -38.58 4.24
CA ALA A 336 -11.27 -39.84 3.54
C ALA A 336 -12.57 -40.64 3.36
N ASN A 337 -13.54 -40.50 4.27
CA ASN A 337 -14.88 -41.07 4.11
C ASN A 337 -15.84 -40.19 3.26
N ASN A 338 -15.45 -38.97 2.90
CA ASN A 338 -16.26 -38.04 2.10
C ASN A 338 -15.58 -37.53 0.81
N TYR A 339 -14.40 -38.03 0.44
CA TYR A 339 -13.60 -37.43 -0.65
C TYR A 339 -14.31 -37.33 -2.00
N SER A 340 -15.25 -38.24 -2.29
CA SER A 340 -16.06 -38.30 -3.52
C SER A 340 -17.45 -37.65 -3.39
N ASN A 341 -17.74 -37.03 -2.25
CA ASN A 341 -19.00 -36.35 -1.95
C ASN A 341 -18.92 -34.89 -2.40
N GLU A 342 -19.52 -34.54 -3.56
CA GLU A 342 -19.60 -33.17 -4.11
C GLU A 342 -20.12 -32.08 -3.13
N SER A 343 -20.68 -32.48 -1.98
CA SER A 343 -21.17 -31.56 -0.94
C SER A 343 -20.22 -31.38 0.25
N TYR A 344 -19.16 -32.18 0.36
CA TYR A 344 -18.09 -31.98 1.33
C TYR A 344 -17.06 -31.03 0.69
N ASP A 345 -17.12 -29.76 1.09
CA ASP A 345 -16.24 -28.69 0.61
C ASP A 345 -15.34 -28.17 1.75
N GLY A 346 -14.50 -27.18 1.47
CA GLY A 346 -13.60 -26.58 2.48
C GLY A 346 -14.32 -26.04 3.72
N LYS A 347 -15.63 -25.77 3.66
CA LYS A 347 -16.42 -25.30 4.82
C LYS A 347 -16.82 -26.44 5.74
N ARG A 348 -16.98 -27.66 5.21
CA ARG A 348 -17.09 -28.85 6.06
C ARG A 348 -15.73 -29.22 6.64
N LEU A 349 -14.68 -29.25 5.83
CA LEU A 349 -13.33 -29.54 6.32
C LEU A 349 -12.92 -28.60 7.47
N GLY A 350 -13.04 -27.28 7.30
CA GLY A 350 -12.72 -26.32 8.36
C GLY A 350 -13.60 -26.45 9.62
N ALA A 351 -14.89 -26.78 9.47
CA ALA A 351 -15.75 -27.07 10.62
C ALA A 351 -15.37 -28.39 11.33
N ASP A 352 -14.92 -29.38 10.58
CA ASP A 352 -14.52 -30.68 11.09
C ASP A 352 -13.13 -30.66 11.76
N ILE A 353 -12.23 -29.78 11.31
CA ILE A 353 -10.96 -29.41 11.97
C ILE A 353 -11.23 -28.73 13.31
N VAL A 354 -12.00 -27.63 13.33
CA VAL A 354 -12.37 -26.93 14.57
C VAL A 354 -13.09 -27.85 15.57
N LYS A 355 -13.90 -28.80 15.07
CA LYS A 355 -14.50 -29.82 15.94
C LYS A 355 -13.44 -30.80 16.49
N ALA A 356 -12.46 -31.22 15.71
CA ALA A 356 -11.40 -32.12 16.15
C ALA A 356 -10.54 -31.47 17.26
N HIS A 357 -10.05 -30.25 17.03
CA HIS A 357 -9.34 -29.46 18.04
C HIS A 357 -10.19 -29.28 19.32
N LYS A 358 -11.49 -28.95 19.21
CA LYS A 358 -12.39 -28.90 20.39
C LYS A 358 -12.57 -30.25 21.10
N ASP A 359 -12.66 -31.36 20.36
CA ASP A 359 -12.77 -32.70 20.96
C ASP A 359 -11.50 -33.08 21.71
N TYR A 360 -10.35 -32.51 21.34
CA TYR A 360 -9.04 -32.75 21.93
C TYR A 360 -8.75 -31.85 23.15
N TYR A 361 -8.81 -30.52 23.00
CA TYR A 361 -8.47 -29.51 24.01
C TYR A 361 -9.65 -29.03 24.89
N GLY A 362 -10.85 -29.57 24.68
CA GLY A 362 -12.01 -29.24 25.51
C GLY A 362 -11.83 -29.56 26.99
N TYR A 363 -12.61 -28.91 27.85
CA TYR A 363 -12.86 -29.44 29.19
C TYR A 363 -13.54 -30.82 29.05
N ASP A 364 -13.00 -31.84 29.72
CA ASP A 364 -13.26 -33.26 29.42
C ASP A 364 -12.94 -33.65 27.95
N GLY A 365 -11.89 -33.08 27.36
CA GLY A 365 -11.32 -33.44 26.05
C GLY A 365 -10.53 -34.76 26.06
N ILE A 366 -9.78 -35.02 24.99
CA ILE A 366 -8.89 -36.19 24.90
C ILE A 366 -7.62 -35.93 25.74
N LEU A 367 -6.91 -34.83 25.48
CA LEU A 367 -5.65 -34.49 26.16
C LEU A 367 -5.83 -34.42 27.69
N MET A 368 -6.92 -33.79 28.15
CA MET A 368 -7.22 -33.65 29.58
C MET A 368 -7.41 -35.00 30.29
N LYS A 369 -7.95 -36.03 29.62
CA LYS A 369 -8.07 -37.38 30.20
C LYS A 369 -6.76 -38.14 30.13
N ASP A 370 -6.05 -38.04 29.01
CA ASP A 370 -4.76 -38.73 28.83
C ASP A 370 -3.73 -38.24 29.87
N MET A 371 -3.63 -36.93 30.09
CA MET A 371 -2.82 -36.35 31.16
C MET A 371 -3.23 -36.86 32.55
N TRP A 372 -4.54 -36.93 32.84
CA TRP A 372 -5.04 -37.38 34.14
C TRP A 372 -4.75 -38.87 34.40
N GLU A 373 -5.02 -39.74 33.41
CA GLU A 373 -4.84 -41.19 33.51
C GLU A 373 -3.34 -41.59 33.48
N ASN A 374 -2.53 -40.99 32.60
CA ASN A 374 -1.14 -41.37 32.37
C ASN A 374 -0.11 -40.56 33.18
N ALA A 375 -0.21 -39.21 33.19
CA ALA A 375 0.80 -38.36 33.82
C ALA A 375 0.56 -38.11 35.32
N TYR A 376 -0.68 -38.27 35.79
CA TYR A 376 -1.07 -38.05 37.20
C TYR A 376 -1.50 -39.33 37.94
N GLU A 377 -1.48 -40.51 37.29
CA GLU A 377 -1.97 -41.80 37.82
C GLU A 377 -3.40 -41.71 38.41
N GLY A 378 -4.25 -40.86 37.83
CA GLY A 378 -5.55 -40.46 38.38
C GLY A 378 -6.72 -41.40 38.06
N GLU A 379 -7.51 -41.75 39.07
CA GLU A 379 -8.80 -42.44 38.90
C GLU A 379 -9.96 -41.54 39.39
N GLY A 380 -10.91 -41.21 38.50
CA GLY A 380 -12.15 -40.52 38.86
C GLY A 380 -12.14 -39.01 38.59
N GLU A 381 -12.66 -38.21 39.53
CA GLU A 381 -12.77 -36.75 39.41
C GLU A 381 -11.39 -36.08 39.52
N TYR A 382 -11.11 -35.10 38.65
CA TYR A 382 -9.85 -34.35 38.63
C TYR A 382 -9.53 -33.66 39.96
N SER A 383 -8.25 -33.58 40.34
CA SER A 383 -7.81 -32.84 41.52
C SER A 383 -7.74 -31.32 41.27
N GLU A 384 -7.86 -30.51 42.32
CA GLU A 384 -7.68 -29.04 42.23
C GLU A 384 -6.29 -28.67 41.69
N GLU A 385 -5.24 -29.43 42.07
CA GLU A 385 -3.85 -29.23 41.60
C GLU A 385 -3.71 -29.51 40.09
N PHE A 386 -4.33 -30.59 39.59
CA PHE A 386 -4.38 -30.87 38.15
C PHE A 386 -5.16 -29.81 37.38
N LEU A 387 -6.28 -29.34 37.94
CA LEU A 387 -7.12 -28.33 37.30
C LEU A 387 -6.41 -26.96 37.23
N ASP A 388 -5.68 -26.54 38.26
CA ASP A 388 -4.91 -25.29 38.23
C ASP A 388 -3.81 -25.30 37.16
N ASP A 389 -3.08 -26.42 36.99
CA ASP A 389 -2.09 -26.56 35.92
C ASP A 389 -2.77 -26.71 34.54
N ALA A 390 -3.83 -27.50 34.41
CA ALA A 390 -4.56 -27.66 33.13
C ALA A 390 -5.22 -26.35 32.66
N ASN A 391 -5.78 -25.54 33.57
CA ASN A 391 -6.29 -24.20 33.27
C ASN A 391 -5.20 -23.33 32.63
N TYR A 392 -3.98 -23.33 33.18
CA TYR A 392 -2.88 -22.47 32.71
C TYR A 392 -2.50 -22.73 31.25
N TYR A 393 -2.64 -23.96 30.75
CA TYR A 393 -2.29 -24.34 29.37
C TYR A 393 -3.49 -24.44 28.43
N LEU A 394 -4.66 -24.87 28.89
CA LEU A 394 -5.77 -25.31 28.02
C LEU A 394 -7.04 -24.44 28.12
N GLU A 395 -7.16 -23.57 29.13
CA GLU A 395 -8.39 -22.77 29.34
C GLU A 395 -8.69 -21.85 28.15
N ASP A 396 -7.67 -21.17 27.62
CA ASP A 396 -7.80 -20.15 26.58
C ASP A 396 -7.50 -20.69 25.16
N GLU A 397 -7.46 -22.01 24.93
CA GLU A 397 -7.23 -22.59 23.60
C GLU A 397 -8.30 -22.21 22.58
N THR A 398 -7.92 -21.73 21.39
CA THR A 398 -8.87 -21.22 20.39
C THR A 398 -8.58 -21.69 18.96
N LEU A 399 -9.62 -22.09 18.23
CA LEU A 399 -9.49 -22.35 16.78
C LEU A 399 -10.75 -21.94 16.03
N CYS A 400 -10.58 -21.20 14.93
CA CYS A 400 -11.68 -20.56 14.21
C CYS A 400 -11.62 -20.78 12.69
N ALA A 401 -12.71 -21.29 12.11
CA ALA A 401 -12.89 -21.45 10.67
C ALA A 401 -13.76 -20.32 10.07
N VAL A 402 -13.23 -19.61 9.08
CA VAL A 402 -13.78 -18.34 8.56
C VAL A 402 -14.17 -18.44 7.08
N ASP A 403 -15.38 -17.99 6.73
CA ASP A 403 -15.87 -17.90 5.36
C ASP A 403 -15.30 -16.66 4.66
N LEU A 404 -14.21 -16.83 3.90
CA LEU A 404 -13.45 -15.71 3.38
C LEU A 404 -14.21 -14.86 2.34
N GLU A 405 -15.24 -15.41 1.66
CA GLU A 405 -16.12 -14.59 0.81
C GLU A 405 -16.99 -13.62 1.65
N LYS A 406 -17.32 -13.97 2.90
CA LYS A 406 -18.09 -13.11 3.81
C LYS A 406 -17.20 -12.08 4.52
N ILE A 407 -16.06 -12.47 5.09
CA ILE A 407 -15.21 -11.52 5.84
C ILE A 407 -14.74 -10.35 4.95
N ALA A 408 -14.36 -10.64 3.70
CA ALA A 408 -14.00 -9.61 2.71
C ALA A 408 -15.17 -8.71 2.24
N GLN A 409 -16.41 -8.96 2.67
CA GLN A 409 -17.52 -8.02 2.49
C GLN A 409 -17.62 -7.00 3.64
N THR A 410 -17.09 -7.31 4.82
CA THR A 410 -17.06 -6.39 5.97
C THR A 410 -16.00 -5.31 5.83
N ALA A 411 -14.96 -5.56 5.02
CA ALA A 411 -13.84 -4.63 4.77
C ALA A 411 -14.27 -3.19 4.42
N ILE A 412 -15.32 -3.02 3.61
CA ILE A 412 -15.85 -1.68 3.30
C ILE A 412 -16.40 -1.00 4.56
N LYS A 413 -17.12 -1.75 5.40
CA LYS A 413 -17.72 -1.22 6.63
C LYS A 413 -16.67 -0.97 7.72
N PHE A 414 -15.58 -1.75 7.72
CA PHE A 414 -14.44 -1.51 8.60
C PHE A 414 -13.63 -0.27 8.18
N SER A 415 -13.58 0.05 6.88
CA SER A 415 -13.03 1.33 6.42
C SER A 415 -13.93 2.52 6.81
N GLU A 416 -15.26 2.37 6.77
CA GLU A 416 -16.20 3.40 7.28
C GLU A 416 -15.98 3.62 8.79
N PHE A 417 -15.97 2.55 9.60
CA PHE A 417 -15.58 2.58 11.01
C PHE A 417 -14.20 3.22 11.26
N GLY A 418 -13.22 2.98 10.38
CA GLY A 418 -11.89 3.59 10.46
C GLY A 418 -11.88 5.10 10.18
N ASP A 419 -12.74 5.59 9.29
CA ASP A 419 -12.97 7.03 9.07
C ASP A 419 -13.67 7.66 10.28
N ASP A 420 -14.62 6.96 10.90
CA ASP A 420 -15.39 7.43 12.05
C ASP A 420 -14.55 7.42 13.35
N LEU A 421 -13.70 6.41 13.53
CA LEU A 421 -12.71 6.34 14.61
C LEU A 421 -11.68 7.47 14.49
N PHE A 422 -11.32 7.85 13.26
CA PHE A 422 -10.44 9.00 13.02
C PHE A 422 -11.12 10.33 13.42
N LYS A 423 -12.44 10.50 13.20
CA LYS A 423 -13.19 11.65 13.76
C LYS A 423 -13.18 11.63 15.29
N ALA A 424 -13.43 10.47 15.90
CA ALA A 424 -13.42 10.32 17.35
C ALA A 424 -12.04 10.60 17.97
N SER A 425 -10.94 10.29 17.27
CA SER A 425 -9.56 10.54 17.72
C SER A 425 -9.17 12.01 17.93
N VAL A 426 -10.05 12.95 17.58
CA VAL A 426 -9.95 14.38 17.95
C VAL A 426 -10.14 14.60 19.45
N ASP A 427 -10.78 13.66 20.16
CA ASP A 427 -10.80 13.56 21.63
C ASP A 427 -9.54 12.82 22.13
N GLU A 428 -8.39 13.42 21.86
CA GLU A 428 -7.03 12.83 21.94
C GLU A 428 -6.75 12.04 23.23
N ASP A 429 -6.79 12.68 24.39
CA ASP A 429 -6.49 12.05 25.70
C ASP A 429 -7.34 10.81 25.94
N SER A 430 -8.63 10.89 25.61
CA SER A 430 -9.64 9.86 25.87
C SER A 430 -9.54 8.70 24.88
N MET A 431 -9.31 9.00 23.59
CA MET A 431 -9.06 7.97 22.59
C MET A 431 -7.76 7.22 22.89
N LYS A 432 -6.72 7.93 23.34
CA LYS A 432 -5.47 7.31 23.75
C LYS A 432 -5.67 6.36 24.94
N ASP A 433 -6.41 6.79 25.97
CA ASP A 433 -6.73 5.93 27.11
C ASP A 433 -7.55 4.69 26.71
N ILE A 434 -8.55 4.84 25.83
CA ILE A 434 -9.34 3.69 25.30
C ILE A 434 -8.42 2.69 24.57
N LEU A 435 -7.53 3.16 23.70
CA LEU A 435 -6.61 2.28 22.96
C LEU A 435 -5.55 1.64 23.87
N LEU A 436 -5.10 2.34 24.92
CA LEU A 436 -4.22 1.77 25.95
C LEU A 436 -4.94 0.74 26.83
N GLN A 437 -6.23 0.94 27.13
CA GLN A 437 -7.04 -0.09 27.77
C GLN A 437 -7.20 -1.32 26.86
N CYS A 438 -7.33 -1.14 25.54
CA CYS A 438 -7.45 -2.26 24.59
C CYS A 438 -6.24 -3.21 24.62
N SER A 439 -5.02 -2.68 24.71
CA SER A 439 -3.80 -3.50 24.79
C SER A 439 -3.56 -4.14 26.17
N ASN A 440 -4.12 -3.57 27.25
CA ASN A 440 -3.98 -4.09 28.60
C ASN A 440 -5.12 -5.04 29.03
N VAL A 441 -6.31 -4.96 28.43
CA VAL A 441 -7.46 -5.80 28.76
C VAL A 441 -7.42 -7.09 27.94
N LYS A 442 -7.17 -8.21 28.63
CA LYS A 442 -7.00 -9.56 28.04
C LYS A 442 -5.95 -9.57 26.92
N PRO A 443 -4.66 -9.30 27.24
CA PRO A 443 -3.59 -9.40 26.26
C PRO A 443 -3.49 -10.85 25.74
N LEU A 444 -3.32 -10.98 24.43
CA LEU A 444 -3.15 -12.26 23.74
C LEU A 444 -1.74 -12.83 24.00
N ASP A 445 -0.73 -11.95 23.91
CA ASP A 445 0.58 -12.10 24.55
C ASP A 445 1.11 -10.70 24.91
N ARG A 446 2.24 -10.62 25.63
CA ARG A 446 2.85 -9.36 26.09
C ARG A 446 3.53 -8.55 24.99
N ASP A 447 4.05 -9.22 23.98
CA ASP A 447 4.91 -8.63 22.95
C ASP A 447 4.18 -8.50 21.59
N CYS A 448 2.90 -8.87 21.52
CA CYS A 448 2.10 -8.89 20.29
C CYS A 448 1.33 -7.57 20.03
N SER A 449 1.51 -7.00 18.83
CA SER A 449 0.83 -5.78 18.36
C SER A 449 -0.58 -6.02 17.81
N PHE A 450 -1.39 -6.83 18.47
CA PHE A 450 -2.78 -7.10 18.08
C PHE A 450 -3.65 -7.49 19.27
N VAL A 451 -4.94 -7.18 19.18
CA VAL A 451 -5.94 -7.44 20.24
C VAL A 451 -7.12 -8.21 19.67
N GLY A 452 -7.85 -8.94 20.51
CA GLY A 452 -9.12 -9.54 20.12
C GLY A 452 -10.09 -8.46 19.66
N ILE A 453 -10.67 -8.59 18.45
CA ILE A 453 -11.46 -7.51 17.83
C ILE A 453 -12.70 -7.13 18.66
N SER A 454 -13.17 -8.04 19.52
CA SER A 454 -14.23 -7.77 20.48
C SER A 454 -13.81 -6.78 21.57
N ASN A 455 -12.57 -6.84 22.07
CA ASN A 455 -12.09 -5.96 23.14
C ASN A 455 -12.11 -4.48 22.71
N LEU A 456 -11.69 -4.21 21.46
CA LEU A 456 -11.75 -2.86 20.85
C LEU A 456 -13.19 -2.35 20.76
N PHE A 457 -14.12 -3.21 20.31
CA PHE A 457 -15.53 -2.86 20.22
C PHE A 457 -16.17 -2.66 21.60
N ASP A 458 -15.87 -3.53 22.56
CA ASP A 458 -16.42 -3.51 23.92
C ASP A 458 -15.98 -2.23 24.67
N LEU A 459 -14.70 -1.86 24.61
CA LEU A 459 -14.17 -0.66 25.25
C LEU A 459 -14.66 0.65 24.61
N LEU A 460 -14.89 0.66 23.29
CA LEU A 460 -15.56 1.77 22.63
C LEU A 460 -17.05 1.84 23.04
N GLU A 461 -17.77 0.72 23.13
CA GLU A 461 -19.16 0.68 23.59
C GLU A 461 -19.32 1.05 25.09
N GLU A 462 -18.30 0.84 25.93
CA GLU A 462 -18.26 1.27 27.33
C GLU A 462 -17.97 2.77 27.49
N ASN A 463 -16.93 3.30 26.82
CA ASN A 463 -16.43 4.66 27.09
C ASN A 463 -17.13 5.76 26.26
N ALA A 464 -17.47 5.49 24.99
CA ALA A 464 -18.03 6.49 24.08
C ALA A 464 -19.30 7.21 24.60
N PRO A 465 -20.27 6.56 25.30
CA PRO A 465 -21.50 7.23 25.75
C PRO A 465 -21.27 8.45 26.66
N GLU A 466 -20.26 8.43 27.53
CA GLU A 466 -19.95 9.56 28.40
C GLU A 466 -19.14 10.65 27.65
N ARG A 467 -18.23 10.24 26.74
CA ARG A 467 -17.52 11.18 25.85
C ARG A 467 -18.49 11.97 24.97
N ILE A 468 -19.45 11.31 24.33
CA ILE A 468 -20.53 11.96 23.56
C ILE A 468 -21.26 13.00 24.41
N LYS A 469 -21.61 12.63 25.66
CA LYS A 469 -22.35 13.50 26.60
C LYS A 469 -21.55 14.73 27.04
N GLU A 470 -20.23 14.61 27.17
CA GLU A 470 -19.36 15.76 27.51
C GLU A 470 -19.08 16.67 26.30
N LEU A 471 -18.96 16.10 25.11
CA LEU A 471 -18.42 16.80 23.94
C LEU A 471 -19.49 17.40 23.01
N SER A 472 -20.71 16.86 22.99
CA SER A 472 -21.81 17.30 22.10
C SER A 472 -22.20 18.78 22.25
N ASP A 473 -22.24 19.30 23.48
CA ASP A 473 -22.60 20.69 23.78
C ASP A 473 -21.38 21.64 23.79
N SER A 474 -20.21 21.18 23.35
CA SER A 474 -18.96 21.94 23.43
C SER A 474 -18.95 23.18 22.51
N PRO A 475 -18.45 24.35 22.97
CA PRO A 475 -18.31 25.54 22.14
C PRO A 475 -17.25 25.39 21.03
N HIS A 476 -16.41 24.37 21.12
CA HIS A 476 -15.35 24.03 20.16
C HIS A 476 -15.88 23.00 19.15
N THR A 477 -15.86 23.34 17.85
CA THR A 477 -16.41 22.50 16.77
C THR A 477 -15.73 21.15 16.66
N GLN A 478 -14.42 21.08 16.87
CA GLN A 478 -13.63 19.86 16.83
C GLN A 478 -14.12 18.80 17.85
N TYR A 479 -14.52 19.21 19.06
CA TYR A 479 -15.09 18.27 20.04
C TYR A 479 -16.49 17.78 19.65
N ARG A 480 -17.28 18.61 18.96
CA ARG A 480 -18.59 18.17 18.41
C ARG A 480 -18.42 17.19 17.24
N ILE A 481 -17.32 17.30 16.49
CA ILE A 481 -16.92 16.28 15.49
C ILE A 481 -16.48 14.98 16.18
N ALA A 482 -15.72 15.05 17.28
CA ALA A 482 -15.37 13.86 18.07
C ALA A 482 -16.61 13.14 18.63
N ALA A 483 -17.58 13.90 19.17
CA ALA A 483 -18.86 13.36 19.62
C ALA A 483 -19.62 12.64 18.49
N GLN A 484 -19.69 13.24 17.30
CA GLN A 484 -20.28 12.60 16.13
C GLN A 484 -19.52 11.33 15.73
N GLY A 485 -18.19 11.35 15.72
CA GLY A 485 -17.36 10.19 15.44
C GLY A 485 -17.63 9.03 16.38
N TYR A 486 -17.76 9.31 17.69
CA TYR A 486 -18.18 8.31 18.68
C TYR A 486 -19.60 7.78 18.42
N GLU A 487 -20.58 8.64 18.09
CA GLU A 487 -21.93 8.18 17.71
C GLU A 487 -21.93 7.27 16.48
N GLU A 488 -21.15 7.63 15.45
CA GLU A 488 -21.02 6.87 14.20
C GLU A 488 -20.29 5.53 14.43
N CYS A 489 -19.18 5.50 15.18
CA CYS A 489 -18.53 4.27 15.64
C CYS A 489 -19.50 3.33 16.37
N LEU A 490 -20.39 3.85 17.22
CA LEU A 490 -21.38 3.05 17.93
C LEU A 490 -22.47 2.47 17.01
N GLU A 491 -22.80 3.09 15.87
CA GLU A 491 -23.65 2.44 14.86
C GLU A 491 -22.86 1.36 14.09
N ASP A 492 -21.61 1.66 13.73
CA ASP A 492 -20.74 0.80 12.91
C ASP A 492 -20.34 -0.50 13.60
N ILE A 493 -19.98 -0.45 14.89
CA ILE A 493 -19.68 -1.63 15.71
C ILE A 493 -20.83 -2.65 15.67
N LYS A 494 -22.08 -2.20 15.57
CA LYS A 494 -23.26 -3.10 15.56
C LYS A 494 -23.37 -3.85 14.23
N GLU A 495 -23.14 -3.20 13.09
CA GLU A 495 -23.12 -3.89 11.78
C GLU A 495 -21.85 -4.74 11.62
N LEU A 496 -20.70 -4.30 12.13
CA LEU A 496 -19.45 -5.07 12.13
C LEU A 496 -19.55 -6.33 12.98
N ARG A 497 -20.02 -6.24 14.24
CA ARG A 497 -20.16 -7.41 15.13
C ARG A 497 -21.12 -8.45 14.55
N GLU A 498 -22.27 -8.05 13.99
CA GLU A 498 -23.17 -9.00 13.29
C GLU A 498 -22.50 -9.60 12.05
N SER A 499 -21.90 -8.78 11.18
CA SER A 499 -21.41 -9.23 9.88
C SER A 499 -20.13 -10.07 9.96
N ILE A 500 -19.20 -9.74 10.85
CA ILE A 500 -17.99 -10.52 11.14
C ILE A 500 -18.38 -11.84 11.81
N THR A 501 -19.25 -11.83 12.82
CA THR A 501 -19.77 -13.09 13.42
C THR A 501 -20.50 -13.96 12.38
N SER A 502 -21.22 -13.35 11.44
CA SER A 502 -21.84 -14.10 10.33
C SER A 502 -20.83 -14.77 9.38
N SER A 503 -19.56 -14.34 9.40
CA SER A 503 -18.48 -14.93 8.60
C SER A 503 -17.99 -16.27 9.15
N ILE A 504 -18.11 -16.49 10.47
CA ILE A 504 -17.64 -17.69 11.15
C ILE A 504 -18.42 -18.92 10.63
N ILE A 505 -17.70 -20.01 10.41
CA ILE A 505 -18.23 -21.32 9.99
C ILE A 505 -18.35 -22.23 11.21
N SER A 506 -17.31 -22.25 12.03
CA SER A 506 -17.21 -22.91 13.33
C SER A 506 -16.12 -22.19 14.13
N ALA A 507 -16.26 -22.10 15.45
CA ALA A 507 -15.23 -21.60 16.34
C ALA A 507 -15.22 -22.38 17.66
N TYR A 508 -14.04 -22.43 18.27
CA TYR A 508 -13.81 -22.82 19.64
C TYR A 508 -13.04 -21.70 20.33
N ASN A 509 -13.50 -21.33 21.53
CA ASN A 509 -13.13 -20.10 22.23
C ASN A 509 -12.66 -20.42 23.67
N GLY A 510 -11.94 -21.53 23.85
CA GLY A 510 -11.56 -22.03 25.16
C GLY A 510 -12.69 -22.68 25.95
N TRP A 511 -12.47 -22.82 27.25
CA TRP A 511 -13.40 -23.38 28.24
C TRP A 511 -14.49 -22.36 28.62
N GLU A 512 -15.53 -22.77 29.37
CA GLU A 512 -16.61 -21.84 29.75
C GLU A 512 -16.10 -20.66 30.61
N THR A 513 -14.97 -20.83 31.29
CA THR A 513 -14.26 -19.82 32.09
C THR A 513 -13.27 -18.95 31.30
N SER A 514 -12.96 -19.33 30.04
CA SER A 514 -11.99 -18.63 29.19
C SER A 514 -12.26 -17.14 29.09
N ARG A 515 -11.17 -16.37 29.08
CA ARG A 515 -11.19 -14.93 28.85
C ARG A 515 -11.75 -14.58 27.46
N TYR A 516 -11.74 -15.52 26.52
CA TYR A 516 -12.15 -15.36 25.13
C TYR A 516 -13.47 -16.05 24.78
N ASN A 517 -14.13 -16.77 25.71
CA ASN A 517 -15.36 -17.54 25.49
C ASN A 517 -16.45 -16.77 24.71
N ASP A 518 -16.85 -15.58 25.17
CA ASP A 518 -17.85 -14.72 24.52
C ASP A 518 -17.33 -13.89 23.32
N SER A 519 -16.04 -14.02 22.96
CA SER A 519 -15.43 -13.17 21.92
C SER A 519 -15.64 -13.69 20.49
N ILE A 520 -15.49 -12.79 19.52
CA ILE A 520 -15.15 -13.19 18.15
C ILE A 520 -13.70 -13.70 18.18
N ALA A 521 -13.48 -14.96 17.80
CA ALA A 521 -12.18 -15.64 17.73
C ALA A 521 -11.27 -15.11 16.59
N MET A 522 -11.02 -13.80 16.61
CA MET A 522 -10.30 -13.07 15.59
C MET A 522 -9.65 -11.81 16.19
N SER A 523 -8.37 -11.60 15.92
CA SER A 523 -7.64 -10.40 16.32
C SER A 523 -7.66 -9.32 15.23
N VAL A 524 -7.33 -8.09 15.62
CA VAL A 524 -7.10 -6.94 14.74
C VAL A 524 -5.82 -6.22 15.18
N PHE A 525 -5.09 -5.61 14.25
CA PHE A 525 -3.86 -4.90 14.59
C PHE A 525 -4.14 -3.69 15.50
N LEU A 526 -3.37 -3.61 16.58
CA LEU A 526 -3.28 -2.47 17.50
C LEU A 526 -1.85 -2.48 18.04
N PRO A 527 -0.99 -1.53 17.63
CA PRO A 527 0.40 -1.52 18.07
C PRO A 527 0.50 -1.27 19.57
N ALA A 528 1.51 -1.87 20.22
CA ALA A 528 1.81 -1.60 21.62
C ALA A 528 2.14 -0.11 21.82
N GLU A 529 1.70 0.47 22.94
CA GLU A 529 2.11 1.83 23.31
C GLU A 529 3.63 1.83 23.59
N TYR A 530 4.34 2.83 23.06
CA TYR A 530 5.80 2.94 23.15
C TYR A 530 6.59 1.83 22.41
N ALA A 531 5.96 1.15 21.44
CA ALA A 531 6.69 0.54 20.33
C ALA A 531 7.41 1.65 19.53
N GLY A 532 8.68 1.89 19.84
CA GLY A 532 9.51 2.91 19.19
C GLY A 532 10.00 2.48 17.81
N ASP A 533 10.86 3.29 17.19
CA ASP A 533 11.35 3.11 15.82
C ASP A 533 11.90 1.70 15.50
N GLU A 534 12.36 0.95 16.50
CA GLU A 534 12.91 -0.42 16.38
C GLU A 534 11.94 -1.54 16.84
N THR A 535 10.80 -1.20 17.48
CA THR A 535 9.80 -2.16 18.00
C THR A 535 8.41 -2.02 17.36
N ALA A 536 8.15 -0.95 16.63
CA ALA A 536 6.99 -0.85 15.75
C ALA A 536 7.21 -1.72 14.50
N TYR A 537 6.77 -2.98 14.55
CA TYR A 537 6.86 -3.98 13.46
C TYR A 537 6.28 -3.53 12.09
N PHE A 538 5.61 -2.38 12.02
CA PHE A 538 5.38 -1.65 10.78
C PHE A 538 5.68 -0.17 10.96
N ASN A 539 6.48 0.42 10.05
CA ASN A 539 6.34 1.86 9.79
C ASN A 539 5.03 2.12 9.01
N VAL A 540 4.60 3.39 8.92
CA VAL A 540 3.28 3.73 8.38
C VAL A 540 3.06 3.25 6.93
N ASN A 541 4.12 3.16 6.13
CA ASN A 541 4.02 2.74 4.73
C ASN A 541 3.79 1.23 4.62
N ASP A 542 4.33 0.44 5.55
CA ASP A 542 4.20 -1.01 5.54
C ASP A 542 2.84 -1.45 6.05
N TYR A 543 2.31 -0.87 7.13
CA TYR A 543 0.95 -1.20 7.58
C TYR A 543 -0.11 -0.80 6.54
N MET A 544 0.13 0.23 5.71
CA MET A 544 -0.75 0.55 4.56
C MET A 544 -0.85 -0.58 3.52
N ASN A 545 0.12 -1.51 3.44
CA ASN A 545 0.05 -2.68 2.56
C ASN A 545 -0.83 -3.82 3.12
N TYR A 546 -1.17 -3.77 4.41
CA TYR A 546 -1.91 -4.82 5.13
C TYR A 546 -3.29 -4.35 5.64
N THR A 547 -3.42 -3.07 5.97
CA THR A 547 -4.63 -2.46 6.53
C THR A 547 -5.86 -2.60 5.63
N ILE A 548 -7.03 -2.46 6.26
CA ILE A 548 -8.35 -2.53 5.63
C ILE A 548 -8.99 -1.14 5.47
N GLY A 549 -8.34 -0.08 5.99
CA GLY A 549 -8.71 1.31 5.70
C GLY A 549 -7.63 2.32 6.13
N ASP A 550 -7.34 3.29 5.25
CA ASP A 550 -6.30 4.30 5.45
C ASP A 550 -6.43 5.08 6.76
N SER A 551 -7.67 5.33 7.20
CA SER A 551 -7.95 6.14 8.39
C SER A 551 -7.76 5.35 9.69
N TYR A 552 -8.13 4.06 9.72
CA TYR A 552 -7.77 3.17 10.82
C TYR A 552 -6.24 3.10 10.98
N ALA A 553 -5.51 2.91 9.88
CA ALA A 553 -4.04 2.92 9.88
C ALA A 553 -3.44 4.22 10.43
N LYS A 554 -4.04 5.39 10.13
CA LYS A 554 -3.60 6.67 10.70
C LYS A 554 -3.86 6.74 12.20
N VAL A 555 -5.01 6.30 12.71
CA VAL A 555 -5.27 6.26 14.17
C VAL A 555 -4.26 5.34 14.87
N MET A 556 -4.02 4.14 14.35
CA MET A 556 -3.04 3.21 14.93
C MET A 556 -1.62 3.78 14.95
N TYR A 557 -1.20 4.46 13.86
CA TYR A 557 0.10 5.10 13.77
C TYR A 557 0.24 6.32 14.70
N MET A 558 -0.78 7.18 14.77
CA MET A 558 -0.79 8.31 15.71
C MET A 558 -0.75 7.84 17.17
N PHE A 559 -1.41 6.73 17.49
CA PHE A 559 -1.38 6.12 18.81
C PHE A 559 0.03 5.63 19.18
N SER A 560 0.66 4.78 18.36
CA SER A 560 2.00 4.24 18.68
C SER A 560 3.09 5.32 18.73
N HIS A 561 3.00 6.34 17.88
CA HIS A 561 3.99 7.42 17.80
C HIS A 561 3.66 8.63 18.69
N ASN A 562 2.59 8.56 19.51
CA ASN A 562 2.10 9.64 20.38
C ASN A 562 1.95 10.98 19.63
N LEU A 563 1.27 10.96 18.49
CA LEU A 563 1.02 12.13 17.63
C LEU A 563 -0.35 12.76 17.91
N THR A 564 -0.43 14.07 17.73
CA THR A 564 -1.58 14.91 18.14
C THR A 564 -2.22 15.60 16.94
N LEU A 565 -3.54 15.82 16.96
CA LEU A 565 -4.25 16.54 15.89
C LEU A 565 -4.33 18.04 16.22
N ASP A 566 -3.70 18.88 15.38
CA ASP A 566 -3.72 20.34 15.58
C ASP A 566 -5.13 20.92 15.35
N ARG A 567 -5.53 21.84 16.24
CA ARG A 567 -6.93 22.12 16.55
C ARG A 567 -7.60 23.16 15.67
N ASP A 568 -6.83 23.83 14.81
CA ASP A 568 -7.30 24.88 13.90
C ASP A 568 -7.39 24.42 12.43
N MET A 569 -7.18 23.13 12.14
CA MET A 569 -7.29 22.60 10.77
C MET A 569 -8.72 22.16 10.39
N PHE A 570 -9.14 22.61 9.20
CA PHE A 570 -10.30 22.18 8.36
C PHE A 570 -11.65 22.90 8.50
N ASP A 571 -11.96 23.75 7.51
CA ASP A 571 -13.07 23.49 6.57
C ASP A 571 -12.84 24.19 5.19
N PHE A 572 -12.32 23.46 4.19
CA PHE A 572 -12.12 23.98 2.82
C PHE A 572 -12.19 22.92 1.70
N LYS A 573 -12.46 21.65 2.01
CA LYS A 573 -12.13 20.50 1.12
C LYS A 573 -13.10 20.24 -0.04
N ASP A 574 -14.04 21.16 -0.28
CA ASP A 574 -15.07 21.10 -1.33
C ASP A 574 -14.87 22.17 -2.44
N LEU A 575 -13.76 22.92 -2.41
CA LEU A 575 -13.39 23.86 -3.48
C LEU A 575 -12.59 23.17 -4.61
N PRO A 576 -13.04 23.23 -5.88
CA PRO A 576 -12.52 22.38 -6.94
C PRO A 576 -11.43 23.08 -7.78
N TYR A 577 -10.23 23.23 -7.23
CA TYR A 577 -9.08 23.80 -7.94
C TYR A 577 -7.97 22.75 -8.11
N ASP A 578 -7.57 22.50 -9.36
CA ASP A 578 -6.51 21.56 -9.74
C ASP A 578 -5.47 22.30 -10.59
N VAL A 579 -4.50 22.92 -9.90
CA VAL A 579 -3.46 23.75 -10.51
C VAL A 579 -2.21 22.89 -10.75
N HIS A 580 -1.88 22.66 -12.01
CA HIS A 580 -0.71 21.89 -12.40
C HIS A 580 0.48 22.80 -12.68
N TYR A 581 1.58 22.61 -11.95
CA TYR A 581 2.82 23.39 -12.11
C TYR A 581 3.87 22.60 -12.92
N ASN A 582 4.29 23.15 -14.05
CA ASN A 582 5.27 22.59 -14.98
C ASN A 582 6.55 23.45 -15.02
N TYR A 583 7.71 22.85 -15.32
CA TYR A 583 8.99 23.56 -15.43
C TYR A 583 9.82 23.12 -16.65
N ASP A 584 10.11 24.06 -17.56
CA ASP A 584 11.06 23.84 -18.65
C ASP A 584 12.50 24.10 -18.16
N LYS A 585 13.12 22.99 -17.75
CA LYS A 585 14.54 22.83 -17.38
C LYS A 585 15.57 23.27 -18.42
N ASN A 586 15.17 23.67 -19.64
CA ASN A 586 16.07 24.18 -20.68
C ASN A 586 16.02 25.71 -20.79
N SER A 587 14.83 26.32 -20.75
CA SER A 587 14.68 27.78 -20.79
C SER A 587 14.66 28.43 -19.39
N GLY A 588 14.55 27.62 -18.34
CA GLY A 588 14.42 28.04 -16.95
C GLY A 588 13.03 28.59 -16.61
N LYS A 589 12.01 28.26 -17.40
CA LYS A 589 10.65 28.82 -17.28
C LYS A 589 9.75 27.90 -16.47
N TYR A 590 9.02 28.48 -15.51
CA TYR A 590 7.90 27.83 -14.86
C TYR A 590 6.62 28.17 -15.62
N SER A 591 5.72 27.22 -15.76
CA SER A 591 4.40 27.44 -16.37
C SER A 591 3.34 26.73 -15.54
N PHE A 592 2.23 27.39 -15.25
CA PHE A 592 1.12 26.77 -14.54
C PHE A 592 -0.09 26.64 -15.47
N GLU A 593 -0.82 25.56 -15.28
CA GLU A 593 -1.99 25.16 -16.05
C GLU A 593 -3.17 24.91 -15.10
N MET A 594 -4.33 25.40 -15.49
CA MET A 594 -5.60 25.18 -14.80
C MET A 594 -6.71 25.03 -15.86
N ASP A 595 -7.93 24.69 -15.46
CA ASP A 595 -9.06 24.70 -16.38
C ASP A 595 -9.66 26.11 -16.56
N GLN A 596 -10.45 26.31 -17.62
CA GLN A 596 -11.01 27.62 -17.98
C GLN A 596 -12.13 28.10 -17.03
N GLU A 597 -12.79 27.20 -16.29
CA GLU A 597 -13.76 27.58 -15.25
C GLU A 597 -13.01 28.10 -14.01
N SER A 598 -11.97 27.39 -13.54
CA SER A 598 -11.09 27.86 -12.46
C SER A 598 -10.41 29.20 -12.76
N ALA A 599 -9.84 29.37 -13.96
CA ALA A 599 -9.17 30.60 -14.38
C ALA A 599 -10.09 31.83 -14.37
N GLY A 600 -11.41 31.64 -14.42
CA GLY A 600 -12.41 32.72 -14.39
C GLY A 600 -12.68 33.32 -13.01
N TYR A 601 -12.09 32.78 -11.94
CA TYR A 601 -12.26 33.25 -10.56
C TYR A 601 -11.00 33.88 -9.95
N VAL A 602 -9.88 33.89 -10.68
CA VAL A 602 -8.58 34.36 -10.17
C VAL A 602 -8.29 35.77 -10.70
N GLU A 603 -8.15 36.76 -9.80
CA GLU A 603 -7.92 38.16 -10.20
C GLU A 603 -6.47 38.44 -10.60
N ASN A 604 -5.50 37.91 -9.84
CA ASN A 604 -4.07 38.12 -10.05
C ASN A 604 -3.29 36.79 -10.10
N PHE A 605 -2.04 36.84 -10.56
CA PHE A 605 -1.10 35.75 -10.34
C PHE A 605 0.30 36.31 -10.14
N SER A 606 0.89 36.02 -8.98
CA SER A 606 2.10 36.69 -8.51
C SER A 606 3.25 35.69 -8.34
N GLY A 607 4.34 35.96 -9.04
CA GLY A 607 5.60 35.23 -8.95
C GLY A 607 6.70 36.09 -8.33
N TYR A 608 7.13 35.74 -7.13
CA TYR A 608 8.17 36.45 -6.36
C TYR A 608 9.49 35.69 -6.41
N THR A 609 10.59 36.36 -6.79
CA THR A 609 11.92 35.74 -6.91
C THR A 609 12.89 36.32 -5.88
N TYR A 610 13.47 35.45 -5.05
CA TYR A 610 14.50 35.79 -4.06
C TYR A 610 15.87 35.26 -4.48
N ALA A 611 16.95 35.94 -4.08
CA ALA A 611 18.32 35.46 -4.23
C ALA A 611 19.10 35.52 -2.91
N ASN A 612 19.89 34.48 -2.63
CA ASN A 612 20.80 34.40 -1.50
C ASN A 612 22.18 34.96 -1.87
N VAL A 613 22.62 36.01 -1.19
CA VAL A 613 23.90 36.67 -1.41
C VAL A 613 24.60 36.80 -0.07
N GLU A 614 25.77 36.18 0.06
CA GLU A 614 26.58 36.12 1.29
C GLU A 614 25.81 35.59 2.53
N GLY A 615 24.83 34.71 2.32
CA GLY A 615 24.01 34.12 3.38
C GLY A 615 22.76 34.94 3.77
N LYS A 616 22.51 36.06 3.10
CA LYS A 616 21.28 36.87 3.23
C LYS A 616 20.38 36.67 2.01
N LYS A 617 19.09 36.45 2.22
CA LYS A 617 18.10 36.47 1.13
C LYS A 617 17.67 37.90 0.83
N TYR A 618 17.53 38.20 -0.46
CA TYR A 618 17.03 39.47 -0.99
C TYR A 618 15.92 39.20 -2.00
N LEU A 619 14.82 39.97 -1.98
CA LEU A 619 13.84 39.93 -3.07
C LEU A 619 14.39 40.70 -4.28
N ILE A 620 14.32 40.11 -5.48
CA ILE A 620 14.95 40.66 -6.70
C ILE A 620 14.05 40.69 -7.94
N ASN A 621 12.85 40.09 -7.90
CA ASN A 621 11.79 40.39 -8.85
C ASN A 621 10.40 40.11 -8.26
N CYS A 622 9.41 40.88 -8.70
CA CYS A 622 7.99 40.54 -8.64
C CYS A 622 7.46 40.54 -10.08
N THR A 623 6.64 39.55 -10.43
CA THR A 623 5.94 39.49 -11.71
C THR A 623 4.48 39.16 -11.47
N ASN A 624 3.59 40.07 -11.86
CA ASN A 624 2.14 39.88 -11.81
C ASN A 624 1.60 39.55 -13.22
N THR A 625 0.49 38.83 -13.32
CA THR A 625 -0.28 38.62 -14.55
C THR A 625 -1.75 38.44 -14.21
N GLU A 626 -2.61 39.29 -14.77
CA GLU A 626 -4.06 39.29 -14.55
C GLU A 626 -4.76 38.24 -15.45
N PRO A 627 -5.24 37.09 -14.93
CA PRO A 627 -5.68 35.96 -15.75
C PRO A 627 -6.94 36.28 -16.58
N TRP A 628 -7.87 37.02 -15.97
CA TRP A 628 -9.16 37.43 -16.53
C TRP A 628 -9.06 38.25 -17.82
N ALA A 629 -7.90 38.86 -18.10
CA ALA A 629 -7.62 39.60 -19.32
C ALA A 629 -7.22 38.72 -20.52
N SER A 630 -7.13 37.38 -20.37
CA SER A 630 -6.61 36.48 -21.40
C SER A 630 -7.50 35.27 -21.71
N GLU A 631 -7.49 34.81 -22.98
CA GLU A 631 -8.11 33.52 -23.37
C GLU A 631 -7.24 32.30 -22.99
N LYS A 632 -6.19 32.47 -22.18
CA LYS A 632 -5.21 31.42 -21.87
C LYS A 632 -5.53 30.75 -20.53
N ASN A 633 -5.37 29.44 -20.50
CA ASN A 633 -5.40 28.63 -19.27
C ASN A 633 -3.99 28.08 -18.91
N THR A 634 -2.97 28.54 -19.64
CA THR A 634 -1.55 28.23 -19.43
C THR A 634 -0.77 29.54 -19.41
N PHE A 635 -0.01 29.75 -18.34
CA PHE A 635 0.75 30.97 -18.07
C PHE A 635 2.24 30.63 -17.91
N THR A 636 3.15 31.61 -17.91
CA THR A 636 4.60 31.32 -17.90
C THR A 636 5.43 32.44 -17.29
N MET A 637 6.35 32.07 -16.40
CA MET A 637 7.25 32.94 -15.64
C MET A 637 8.70 32.47 -15.77
N LYS A 638 9.67 33.30 -15.38
CA LYS A 638 11.09 32.92 -15.30
C LYS A 638 11.78 33.58 -14.09
N PRO A 639 12.61 32.86 -13.31
CA PRO A 639 13.44 33.46 -12.28
C PRO A 639 14.43 34.47 -12.87
N VAL A 640 14.54 35.63 -12.24
CA VAL A 640 15.58 36.62 -12.56
C VAL A 640 16.84 36.27 -11.77
N CYS A 641 17.96 36.06 -12.47
CA CYS A 641 19.26 35.80 -11.86
C CYS A 641 20.23 36.99 -12.00
N GLU A 642 19.76 38.10 -12.57
CA GLU A 642 20.56 39.29 -12.91
C GLU A 642 19.83 40.57 -12.48
N TYR A 643 20.47 41.31 -11.58
CA TYR A 643 19.92 42.52 -10.99
C TYR A 643 20.95 43.66 -11.03
N LEU A 644 20.46 44.90 -10.96
CA LEU A 644 21.30 46.08 -10.84
C LEU A 644 21.75 46.24 -9.39
N THR A 645 22.99 46.70 -9.20
CA THR A 645 23.57 46.97 -7.87
C THR A 645 24.10 48.38 -7.81
N PHE A 646 24.02 49.02 -6.63
CA PHE A 646 24.70 50.29 -6.41
C PHE A 646 26.10 50.05 -5.83
N GLY A 647 27.13 50.37 -6.63
CA GLY A 647 28.47 49.87 -6.39
C GLY A 647 28.51 48.35 -6.52
N LYS A 648 29.21 47.65 -5.61
CA LYS A 648 29.31 46.18 -5.62
C LYS A 648 28.60 45.51 -4.42
N GLY A 649 27.77 46.26 -3.70
CA GLY A 649 27.41 45.93 -2.31
C GLY A 649 26.24 44.95 -2.13
N LYS A 650 25.09 45.22 -2.77
CA LYS A 650 23.84 44.48 -2.56
C LYS A 650 22.94 44.48 -3.80
N PRO A 651 22.04 43.50 -3.96
CA PRO A 651 20.90 43.60 -4.87
C PRO A 651 20.04 44.82 -4.53
N VAL A 652 19.56 45.51 -5.55
CA VAL A 652 18.45 46.47 -5.43
C VAL A 652 17.18 45.75 -5.88
N TYR A 653 16.07 45.96 -5.16
CA TYR A 653 14.78 45.37 -5.54
C TYR A 653 14.18 46.13 -6.73
N PHE A 654 13.65 45.40 -7.72
CA PHE A 654 12.90 45.96 -8.84
C PHE A 654 11.56 45.25 -9.01
N ASP A 655 10.55 46.03 -9.37
CA ASP A 655 9.27 45.58 -9.92
C ASP A 655 9.35 45.66 -11.47
N GLU A 656 8.98 44.58 -12.16
CA GLU A 656 9.18 44.38 -13.60
C GLU A 656 7.84 44.41 -14.37
N ARG A 657 7.46 45.61 -14.79
CA ARG A 657 6.19 45.89 -15.48
C ARG A 657 6.36 45.65 -16.98
N ASN A 658 5.72 44.59 -17.49
CA ASN A 658 5.78 44.19 -18.90
C ASN A 658 4.46 44.54 -19.60
N TYR A 659 4.51 45.45 -20.57
CA TYR A 659 3.34 45.85 -21.35
C TYR A 659 3.32 45.18 -22.72
N LEU A 660 2.17 44.62 -23.10
CA LEU A 660 1.88 44.19 -24.46
C LEU A 660 1.63 45.41 -25.34
N VAL A 661 2.44 45.55 -26.40
CA VAL A 661 2.29 46.56 -27.43
C VAL A 661 1.76 45.91 -28.71
N GLU A 662 1.17 46.67 -29.64
CA GLU A 662 0.80 46.15 -30.96
C GLU A 662 2.02 45.55 -31.70
N ASP A 663 1.74 44.59 -32.61
CA ASP A 663 2.73 43.76 -33.33
C ASP A 663 3.62 42.84 -32.45
N ASP A 664 3.06 42.29 -31.35
CA ASP A 664 3.67 41.30 -30.44
C ASP A 664 4.99 41.76 -29.74
N ALA A 665 5.29 43.07 -29.78
CA ALA A 665 6.41 43.64 -29.05
C ALA A 665 6.08 43.78 -27.55
N ILE A 666 7.00 43.37 -26.68
CA ILE A 666 6.90 43.56 -25.23
C ILE A 666 7.86 44.68 -24.83
N LEU A 667 7.32 45.80 -24.32
CA LEU A 667 8.11 46.80 -23.64
C LEU A 667 8.21 46.44 -22.15
N SER A 668 9.44 46.23 -21.69
CA SER A 668 9.76 45.77 -20.34
C SER A 668 10.42 46.91 -19.56
N TYR A 669 9.73 47.37 -18.53
CA TYR A 669 10.21 48.41 -17.62
C TYR A 669 10.62 47.78 -16.29
N ARG A 670 11.69 48.28 -15.69
CA ARG A 670 12.04 47.98 -14.31
C ARG A 670 11.96 49.26 -13.50
N CYS A 671 11.34 49.18 -12.32
CA CYS A 671 11.20 50.32 -11.42
C CYS A 671 11.64 49.93 -10.01
N CYS A 672 12.29 50.86 -9.30
CA CYS A 672 12.70 50.65 -7.91
C CYS A 672 12.53 51.94 -7.10
N HIS A 673 12.18 51.81 -5.83
CA HIS A 673 12.03 52.96 -4.94
C HIS A 673 13.38 53.37 -4.30
N GLY A 674 13.48 54.60 -3.83
CA GLY A 674 14.69 55.11 -3.20
C GLY A 674 14.68 56.62 -2.99
N PHE A 675 15.84 57.18 -2.66
CA PHE A 675 16.05 58.61 -2.47
C PHE A 675 16.97 59.21 -3.54
N LEU A 676 16.54 60.29 -4.19
CA LEU A 676 17.35 61.18 -5.01
C LEU A 676 17.55 62.51 -4.29
N ASN A 677 18.80 62.86 -3.99
CA ASN A 677 19.21 64.06 -3.23
C ASN A 677 18.51 64.25 -1.87
N GLY A 678 17.87 63.19 -1.33
CA GLY A 678 17.09 63.22 -0.09
C GLY A 678 15.57 63.20 -0.30
N VAL A 679 15.07 63.31 -1.53
CA VAL A 679 13.65 63.16 -1.89
C VAL A 679 13.36 61.69 -2.20
N TYR A 680 12.35 61.09 -1.57
CA TYR A 680 11.92 59.71 -1.85
C TYR A 680 11.04 59.62 -3.11
N GLY A 681 11.12 58.52 -3.86
CA GLY A 681 10.38 58.31 -5.12
C GLY A 681 10.72 57.01 -5.86
N GLU A 682 10.03 56.77 -6.97
CA GLU A 682 10.26 55.66 -7.91
C GLU A 682 11.26 56.06 -9.01
N PHE A 683 12.30 55.25 -9.21
CA PHE A 683 13.24 55.36 -10.33
C PHE A 683 12.82 54.36 -11.43
N THR A 684 12.62 54.81 -12.66
CA THR A 684 12.29 53.97 -13.83
C THR A 684 13.50 53.69 -14.71
N PHE A 685 13.51 52.50 -15.31
CA PHE A 685 14.55 52.03 -16.20
C PHE A 685 13.95 51.30 -17.41
N VAL A 686 14.45 51.63 -18.60
CA VAL A 686 14.06 51.05 -19.88
C VAL A 686 15.18 50.16 -20.41
N LYS A 687 14.84 49.03 -21.02
CA LYS A 687 15.82 48.13 -21.64
C LYS A 687 16.22 48.61 -23.04
N ASP A 688 17.50 48.93 -23.22
CA ASP A 688 18.12 49.12 -24.53
C ASP A 688 18.27 47.77 -25.26
N MET A 689 17.72 47.70 -26.46
CA MET A 689 17.70 46.52 -27.32
C MET A 689 19.03 46.28 -28.07
N ASP A 690 19.86 47.31 -28.26
CA ASP A 690 21.13 47.20 -29.00
C ASP A 690 22.32 46.81 -28.09
N SER A 691 22.33 47.21 -26.82
CA SER A 691 23.37 46.82 -25.85
C SER A 691 22.92 45.86 -24.74
N ASP A 692 21.64 45.46 -24.73
CA ASP A 692 21.02 44.53 -23.76
C ASP A 692 21.04 45.04 -22.30
N ARG A 693 21.02 46.37 -22.11
CA ARG A 693 21.20 47.04 -20.80
C ARG A 693 20.00 47.86 -20.38
N TYR A 694 19.80 47.98 -19.07
CA TYR A 694 18.86 48.95 -18.52
C TYR A 694 19.48 50.35 -18.45
N VAL A 695 18.77 51.33 -19.02
CA VAL A 695 19.10 52.76 -19.09
C VAL A 695 18.13 53.50 -18.15
N PHE A 696 18.61 54.52 -17.44
CA PHE A 696 17.74 55.32 -16.57
C PHE A 696 16.82 56.21 -17.42
N ASP A 697 15.54 56.18 -17.09
CA ASP A 697 14.46 56.80 -17.84
C ASP A 697 13.91 58.03 -17.10
N GLY A 698 13.49 57.87 -15.83
CA GLY A 698 12.99 58.95 -15.00
C GLY A 698 13.04 58.66 -13.50
N PHE A 699 12.86 59.70 -12.68
CA PHE A 699 12.63 59.60 -11.25
C PHE A 699 11.36 60.39 -10.91
N TYR A 700 10.42 59.74 -10.24
CA TYR A 700 9.10 60.24 -9.91
C TYR A 700 9.00 60.35 -8.38
N ALA A 701 8.99 61.57 -7.85
CA ALA A 701 8.92 61.80 -6.41
C ALA A 701 7.56 61.35 -5.83
N ASP A 702 7.59 60.69 -4.65
CA ASP A 702 6.42 60.06 -4.04
C ASP A 702 5.52 61.07 -3.29
N LYS A 703 4.20 60.93 -3.45
CA LYS A 703 3.18 61.92 -3.10
C LYS A 703 3.02 62.15 -1.59
N ASP A 704 3.27 61.14 -0.77
CA ASP A 704 3.13 61.24 0.70
C ASP A 704 4.32 61.93 1.40
N ASN A 705 5.30 62.44 0.65
CA ASN A 705 6.42 63.20 1.17
C ASN A 705 6.07 64.70 1.28
N GLU A 706 6.16 65.29 2.49
CA GLU A 706 5.68 66.65 2.85
C GLU A 706 6.25 67.84 2.02
N ASN A 707 7.03 67.59 0.98
CA ASN A 707 7.72 68.60 0.16
C ASN A 707 7.27 68.61 -1.32
N ILE A 708 6.28 67.80 -1.73
CA ILE A 708 5.59 67.95 -3.02
C ILE A 708 4.40 68.90 -2.82
N VAL A 709 4.26 69.91 -3.68
CA VAL A 709 3.42 71.10 -3.41
C VAL A 709 2.35 71.35 -4.48
N ASP A 710 2.28 70.53 -5.53
CA ASP A 710 1.27 70.61 -6.59
C ASP A 710 0.84 69.21 -7.04
N GLU A 711 -0.44 69.03 -7.40
CA GLU A 711 -1.01 67.69 -7.67
C GLU A 711 -0.74 67.19 -9.10
N ASP A 712 -0.49 68.11 -10.03
CA ASP A 712 -0.32 67.86 -11.47
C ASP A 712 1.15 67.71 -11.94
N GLU A 713 2.16 68.07 -11.11
CA GLU A 713 3.58 67.92 -11.45
C GLU A 713 4.27 66.78 -10.67
N LEU A 714 4.18 65.55 -11.18
CA LEU A 714 5.16 64.51 -10.86
C LEU A 714 6.54 64.96 -11.37
N VAL A 715 7.44 65.33 -10.47
CA VAL A 715 8.72 65.98 -10.81
C VAL A 715 9.73 64.98 -11.41
N VAL A 716 9.63 64.76 -12.73
CA VAL A 716 10.56 63.89 -13.49
C VAL A 716 11.99 64.48 -13.49
N ALA A 717 12.90 63.85 -12.76
CA ALA A 717 14.27 64.35 -12.59
C ALA A 717 15.33 63.60 -13.44
N GLU A 718 15.95 64.31 -14.41
CA GLU A 718 17.18 63.83 -15.09
C GLU A 718 18.36 63.76 -14.08
N LEU A 719 19.05 62.62 -13.96
CA LEU A 719 20.21 62.42 -13.07
C LEU A 719 21.49 63.13 -13.58
N LYS A 720 22.27 63.69 -12.64
CA LYS A 720 23.42 64.56 -12.93
C LYS A 720 24.65 64.18 -12.09
N VAL A 721 25.83 64.54 -12.60
CA VAL A 721 27.10 64.38 -11.88
C VAL A 721 27.09 65.25 -10.62
N GLY A 722 27.25 64.62 -9.45
CA GLY A 722 27.14 65.25 -8.13
C GLY A 722 25.86 64.88 -7.37
N ASP A 723 24.85 64.30 -8.01
CA ASP A 723 23.63 63.86 -7.34
C ASP A 723 23.91 62.70 -6.37
N LYS A 724 23.17 62.69 -5.26
CA LYS A 724 23.23 61.67 -4.20
C LYS A 724 22.07 60.70 -4.35
N ILE A 725 22.35 59.40 -4.34
CA ILE A 725 21.33 58.36 -4.47
C ILE A 725 21.47 57.24 -3.44
N LYS A 726 20.32 56.71 -3.01
CA LYS A 726 20.16 55.50 -2.19
C LYS A 726 18.97 54.72 -2.73
N LEU A 727 19.12 53.44 -3.02
CA LEU A 727 18.03 52.63 -3.58
C LEU A 727 17.53 51.58 -2.58
N GLU A 728 16.31 51.11 -2.79
CA GLU A 728 15.64 50.16 -1.92
C GLU A 728 16.22 48.75 -2.01
N VAL A 729 16.39 48.14 -0.85
CA VAL A 729 16.91 46.78 -0.70
C VAL A 729 16.01 46.03 0.27
N LEU A 730 15.27 45.05 -0.25
CA LEU A 730 14.39 44.19 0.53
C LEU A 730 15.13 42.90 0.89
N GLU A 731 15.49 42.74 2.16
CA GLU A 731 15.96 41.47 2.71
C GLU A 731 14.75 40.59 3.06
N ALA A 732 14.87 39.26 3.03
CA ALA A 732 13.76 38.34 3.31
C ALA A 732 14.11 37.39 4.47
N ASP A 733 13.27 37.34 5.51
CA ASP A 733 13.63 36.71 6.78
C ASP A 733 13.45 35.17 6.80
N LYS A 734 12.62 34.60 5.91
CA LYS A 734 12.37 33.15 5.78
C LYS A 734 12.21 32.70 4.33
N ALA A 735 12.16 31.39 4.12
CA ALA A 735 11.91 30.74 2.82
C ALA A 735 10.41 30.48 2.52
N MET A 736 9.50 30.96 3.36
CA MET A 736 8.05 30.76 3.18
C MET A 736 7.40 32.08 2.76
N TYR A 737 6.78 32.01 1.58
CA TYR A 737 5.55 32.69 1.16
C TYR A 737 5.33 34.14 1.62
N CYS A 738 5.48 35.05 0.66
CA CYS A 738 4.72 36.30 0.63
C CYS A 738 3.64 36.11 -0.44
N VAL A 739 2.39 35.89 -0.02
CA VAL A 739 1.26 35.73 -0.93
C VAL A 739 0.35 36.95 -0.88
N THR A 740 -0.02 37.41 0.32
CA THR A 740 -0.70 38.69 0.48
C THR A 740 0.29 39.86 0.60
N ALA A 741 -0.20 41.09 0.40
CA ALA A 741 0.55 42.31 0.69
C ALA A 741 0.92 42.43 2.19
N GLU A 742 0.13 41.82 3.08
CA GLU A 742 0.44 41.76 4.51
C GLU A 742 1.61 40.81 4.77
N ASP A 743 1.64 39.60 4.18
CA ASP A 743 2.77 38.66 4.27
C ASP A 743 4.05 39.28 3.72
N TYR A 744 3.95 40.01 2.61
CA TYR A 744 5.06 40.79 2.04
C TYR A 744 5.59 41.81 3.05
N SER A 745 4.72 42.55 3.73
CA SER A 745 5.13 43.51 4.76
C SER A 745 5.71 42.87 6.03
N ASN A 746 5.25 41.66 6.38
CA ASN A 746 5.62 40.95 7.60
C ASN A 746 6.88 40.08 7.45
N ASN A 747 7.19 39.59 6.25
CA ASN A 747 8.32 38.69 5.98
C ASN A 747 9.46 39.33 5.16
N THR A 748 9.24 40.52 4.57
CA THR A 748 10.31 41.32 3.95
C THR A 748 10.74 42.50 4.82
N LYS A 749 12.05 42.74 4.84
CA LYS A 749 12.71 43.77 5.65
C LYS A 749 13.27 44.85 4.75
N LYS A 750 12.54 45.96 4.67
CA LYS A 750 12.92 47.14 3.89
C LYS A 750 14.15 47.84 4.46
N SER A 751 15.12 48.10 3.59
CA SER A 751 16.36 48.81 3.87
C SER A 751 16.80 49.62 2.64
N TYR A 752 17.90 50.37 2.73
CA TYR A 752 18.42 51.17 1.61
C TYR A 752 19.94 50.97 1.44
N THR A 753 20.45 51.22 0.24
CA THR A 753 21.90 51.26 -0.02
C THR A 753 22.58 52.43 0.70
N ASP A 754 23.90 52.35 0.84
CA ASP A 754 24.74 53.49 1.22
C ASP A 754 24.57 54.67 0.24
N GLU A 755 24.91 55.87 0.72
CA GLU A 755 24.83 57.11 -0.07
C GLU A 755 25.92 57.17 -1.15
N TYR A 756 25.53 57.06 -2.43
CA TYR A 756 26.44 57.21 -3.54
C TYR A 756 26.33 58.59 -4.21
N VAL A 757 27.46 59.17 -4.59
CA VAL A 757 27.54 60.43 -5.35
C VAL A 757 27.92 60.12 -6.80
N ILE A 758 27.03 60.42 -7.76
CA ILE A 758 27.24 60.16 -9.20
C ILE A 758 28.49 60.92 -9.71
N LYS A 759 29.41 60.22 -10.38
CA LYS A 759 30.61 60.82 -10.98
C LYS A 759 30.50 60.85 -12.51
N ALA A 760 31.28 61.72 -13.15
CA ALA A 760 31.37 61.77 -14.61
C ALA A 760 31.92 60.47 -15.24
N SER A 761 32.68 59.66 -14.48
CA SER A 761 33.12 58.31 -14.87
C SER A 761 31.99 57.30 -14.99
N ASP A 762 30.87 57.59 -14.34
CA ASP A 762 29.78 56.65 -14.16
C ASP A 762 28.73 56.86 -15.25
N MET A 763 28.72 58.03 -15.92
CA MET A 763 27.73 58.34 -16.95
C MET A 763 28.06 57.66 -18.29
N VAL A 764 27.20 56.76 -18.75
CA VAL A 764 27.23 56.12 -20.08
C VAL A 764 26.32 56.84 -21.07
N GLU A 765 26.70 56.81 -22.34
CA GLU A 765 26.06 57.52 -23.45
C GLU A 765 25.10 56.62 -24.22
N TYR A 766 23.84 57.06 -24.37
CA TYR A 766 22.79 56.31 -25.08
C TYR A 766 22.21 57.10 -26.27
N THR A 767 21.73 56.40 -27.31
CA THR A 767 21.10 56.98 -28.51
C THR A 767 20.01 56.09 -29.11
N GLU A 768 18.81 56.66 -29.21
CA GLU A 768 17.63 56.21 -29.98
C GLU A 768 16.98 54.86 -29.65
N HIS A 769 15.70 54.92 -29.28
CA HIS A 769 14.72 53.87 -29.52
C HIS A 769 13.56 54.47 -30.35
N VAL A 770 13.02 53.71 -31.31
CA VAL A 770 11.96 54.18 -32.23
C VAL A 770 10.77 53.21 -32.20
N GLY A 771 10.06 53.20 -31.07
CA GLY A 771 8.72 52.63 -30.95
C GLY A 771 7.65 53.67 -31.31
N GLY A 772 6.52 53.25 -31.88
CA GLY A 772 5.49 54.16 -32.37
C GLY A 772 4.11 53.91 -31.76
N LYS A 773 3.44 54.99 -31.34
CA LYS A 773 2.01 55.06 -31.00
C LYS A 773 1.50 54.09 -29.91
N TYR A 774 1.79 54.39 -28.65
CA TYR A 774 0.72 54.55 -27.66
C TYR A 774 1.05 55.78 -26.79
N ASP A 775 0.03 56.39 -26.20
CA ASP A 775 0.07 57.78 -25.74
C ASP A 775 0.03 57.88 -24.21
N THR A 776 1.21 57.93 -23.60
CA THR A 776 1.51 58.57 -22.29
C THR A 776 3.02 58.74 -22.15
N ASP A 777 3.48 59.99 -22.08
CA ASP A 777 4.76 60.52 -21.56
C ASP A 777 6.13 60.06 -22.11
N ILE A 778 6.26 58.95 -22.85
CA ILE A 778 7.58 58.45 -23.33
C ILE A 778 8.05 59.08 -24.67
N GLU A 779 7.76 60.36 -24.92
CA GLU A 779 8.33 61.09 -26.07
C GLU A 779 9.81 61.50 -25.86
N HIS A 780 10.27 61.60 -24.60
CA HIS A 780 11.50 62.30 -24.22
C HIS A 780 12.83 61.65 -24.66
N LEU A 781 12.89 60.32 -24.77
CA LEU A 781 14.13 59.60 -25.13
C LEU A 781 14.45 59.63 -26.63
N SER A 782 13.43 59.81 -27.49
CA SER A 782 13.51 59.47 -28.92
C SER A 782 14.56 60.22 -29.75
N LYS A 783 15.10 61.37 -29.28
CA LYS A 783 16.07 62.21 -30.03
C LYS A 783 17.15 62.89 -29.19
N LYS A 784 17.32 62.49 -27.92
CA LYS A 784 18.39 63.02 -27.05
C LYS A 784 19.51 61.98 -26.89
N LYS A 785 20.76 62.45 -26.95
CA LYS A 785 21.90 61.76 -26.34
C LYS A 785 21.76 61.91 -24.82
N VAL A 786 21.14 60.92 -24.17
CA VAL A 786 20.98 60.90 -22.71
C VAL A 786 22.21 60.27 -22.08
N LEU A 787 22.64 60.83 -20.94
CA LEU A 787 23.69 60.29 -20.10
C LEU A 787 23.05 59.62 -18.88
N SER A 788 23.22 58.30 -18.76
CA SER A 788 22.69 57.50 -17.65
C SER A 788 23.80 57.02 -16.72
N PRO A 789 23.61 56.95 -15.39
CA PRO A 789 24.60 56.36 -14.50
C PRO A 789 24.73 54.84 -14.74
N LYS A 790 25.96 54.36 -14.72
CA LYS A 790 26.34 52.96 -14.91
C LYS A 790 26.15 52.20 -13.60
N PHE A 791 25.05 51.48 -13.52
CA PHE A 791 24.89 50.38 -12.58
C PHE A 791 25.87 49.25 -12.90
N ASP A 792 26.36 48.56 -11.86
CA ASP A 792 27.03 47.28 -12.05
C ASP A 792 25.94 46.20 -12.02
N VAL A 793 25.85 45.41 -13.11
CA VAL A 793 25.02 44.19 -13.14
C VAL A 793 25.72 43.12 -12.31
N PHE A 794 25.03 42.59 -11.31
CA PHE A 794 25.49 41.45 -10.53
C PHE A 794 24.62 40.25 -10.88
N LYS A 795 25.26 39.09 -11.03
CA LYS A 795 24.63 37.83 -11.39
C LYS A 795 24.79 36.82 -10.25
N VAL A 796 23.68 36.22 -9.83
CA VAL A 796 23.66 35.10 -8.88
C VAL A 796 23.60 33.77 -9.61
N GLU A 797 24.06 32.72 -8.93
CA GLU A 797 23.90 31.35 -9.42
C GLU A 797 22.48 30.85 -9.14
N GLU A 798 21.92 30.05 -10.05
CA GLU A 798 20.51 29.61 -9.98
C GLU A 798 20.17 28.81 -8.71
N LYS A 799 21.17 28.17 -8.07
CA LYS A 799 21.04 27.46 -6.77
C LYS A 799 20.68 28.37 -5.61
N ASP A 800 21.08 29.64 -5.70
CA ASP A 800 20.86 30.64 -4.67
C ASP A 800 19.52 31.35 -4.86
N VAL A 801 18.73 30.97 -5.89
CA VAL A 801 17.46 31.59 -6.25
C VAL A 801 16.27 30.73 -5.84
N ASP A 802 15.33 31.31 -5.10
CA ASP A 802 14.02 30.73 -4.79
C ASP A 802 12.93 31.48 -5.55
N LEU A 803 12.11 30.76 -6.32
CA LEU A 803 10.88 31.29 -6.92
C LEU A 803 9.67 30.85 -6.08
N VAL A 804 8.84 31.80 -5.68
CA VAL A 804 7.55 31.55 -5.04
C VAL A 804 6.45 31.86 -6.05
N LEU A 805 5.58 30.89 -6.32
CA LEU A 805 4.40 31.03 -7.17
C LEU A 805 3.16 31.05 -6.28
N GLY A 806 2.25 32.01 -6.48
CA GLY A 806 0.97 32.08 -5.76
C GLY A 806 -0.08 32.94 -6.46
N TYR A 807 -1.31 32.87 -5.98
CA TYR A 807 -2.45 33.66 -6.46
C TYR A 807 -3.36 34.07 -5.30
N ASP A 808 -4.04 35.22 -5.42
CA ASP A 808 -5.12 35.62 -4.53
C ASP A 808 -6.47 35.17 -5.10
N LEU A 809 -7.21 34.34 -4.36
CA LEU A 809 -8.63 34.10 -4.63
C LEU A 809 -9.47 35.18 -3.94
N VAL A 810 -9.68 36.28 -4.66
CA VAL A 810 -10.59 37.36 -4.27
C VAL A 810 -12.02 36.98 -4.66
N ILE A 811 -12.95 37.06 -3.72
CA ILE A 811 -14.38 36.81 -3.97
C ILE A 811 -15.17 38.06 -3.56
N GLU A 812 -15.95 38.61 -4.50
CA GLU A 812 -16.88 39.71 -4.22
C GLU A 812 -17.99 39.21 -3.28
N ASN A 813 -17.97 39.67 -2.03
CA ASN A 813 -19.07 39.43 -1.10
C ASN A 813 -20.32 40.22 -1.54
N PHE A 814 -21.51 39.68 -1.26
CA PHE A 814 -22.81 40.28 -1.65
C PHE A 814 -23.05 41.72 -1.18
N ASP A 815 -22.23 42.22 -0.26
CA ASP A 815 -22.29 43.57 0.30
C ASP A 815 -21.38 44.59 -0.43
N GLY A 816 -20.65 44.17 -1.47
CA GLY A 816 -19.76 45.02 -2.27
C GLY A 816 -18.37 45.24 -1.66
N GLY A 817 -17.94 44.31 -0.80
CA GLY A 817 -16.57 44.25 -0.26
C GLY A 817 -15.78 43.11 -0.91
N TYR A 818 -14.51 43.37 -1.19
CA TYR A 818 -13.55 42.35 -1.60
C TYR A 818 -12.90 41.73 -0.37
N GLU A 819 -12.97 40.41 -0.25
CA GLU A 819 -12.18 39.64 0.73
C GLU A 819 -11.33 38.63 -0.05
N CYS A 820 -10.04 38.53 0.29
CA CYS A 820 -9.16 37.46 -0.19
C CYS A 820 -9.28 36.28 0.77
N PHE A 821 -9.62 35.11 0.25
CA PHE A 821 -9.98 33.95 1.08
C PHE A 821 -8.97 32.81 1.05
N ILE A 822 -8.27 32.60 -0.07
CA ILE A 822 -7.34 31.48 -0.24
C ILE A 822 -6.14 31.92 -1.05
N THR A 823 -4.96 31.59 -0.52
CA THR A 823 -3.66 31.80 -1.14
C THR A 823 -2.92 30.46 -1.22
N ASP A 824 -3.14 29.68 -2.27
CA ASP A 824 -2.31 28.50 -2.53
C ASP A 824 -1.00 28.94 -3.21
N SER A 825 0.12 28.38 -2.74
CA SER A 825 1.44 28.78 -3.20
C SER A 825 2.51 27.72 -2.99
N LYS A 826 3.47 27.68 -3.92
CA LYS A 826 4.55 26.69 -3.92
C LYS A 826 5.92 27.33 -4.18
N VAL A 827 6.86 27.08 -3.27
CA VAL A 827 8.27 27.49 -3.42
C VAL A 827 9.03 26.46 -4.26
N TYR A 828 9.80 26.95 -5.22
CA TYR A 828 10.73 26.21 -6.05
C TYR A 828 12.14 26.81 -5.93
N ASN A 829 13.07 26.13 -5.26
CA ASN A 829 14.48 26.53 -5.32
C ASN A 829 15.04 26.13 -6.70
N VAL A 830 15.42 27.13 -7.50
CA VAL A 830 15.63 26.97 -8.94
C VAL A 830 16.83 26.06 -9.22
N GLY A 831 17.92 26.16 -8.48
CA GLY A 831 19.07 25.27 -8.66
C GLY A 831 18.96 23.93 -7.94
N LYS A 832 18.06 23.74 -6.97
CA LYS A 832 17.64 22.39 -6.56
C LYS A 832 16.83 21.74 -7.69
N VAL A 833 15.88 22.46 -8.28
CA VAL A 833 15.10 22.00 -9.44
C VAL A 833 16.02 21.68 -10.63
N ASN A 834 17.02 22.52 -10.93
CA ASN A 834 18.01 22.24 -11.98
C ASN A 834 19.00 21.12 -11.61
N SER A 835 19.46 21.03 -10.36
CA SER A 835 20.27 19.90 -9.90
C SER A 835 19.50 18.58 -10.01
N PHE A 836 18.21 18.59 -9.67
CA PHE A 836 17.36 17.41 -9.74
C PHE A 836 17.01 17.06 -11.18
N SER A 837 16.66 18.04 -12.02
CA SER A 837 16.20 17.80 -13.40
C SER A 837 17.34 17.49 -14.37
N ASN A 838 18.49 18.16 -14.21
CA ASN A 838 19.60 18.16 -15.17
C ASN A 838 20.92 17.64 -14.57
N GLY A 839 21.05 17.50 -13.24
CA GLY A 839 22.30 17.09 -12.61
C GLY A 839 22.75 15.69 -13.02
N GLU A 840 24.07 15.49 -13.04
CA GLU A 840 24.67 14.16 -13.19
C GLU A 840 24.40 13.36 -11.92
N ILE A 841 23.73 12.22 -12.08
CA ILE A 841 23.50 11.28 -10.99
C ILE A 841 24.54 10.18 -11.12
N LYS A 842 25.30 9.96 -10.06
CA LYS A 842 26.14 8.78 -9.90
C LYS A 842 25.45 7.78 -8.99
N ILE A 843 25.76 6.53 -9.28
CA ILE A 843 25.53 5.36 -8.45
C ILE A 843 26.87 4.64 -8.35
N GLU A 844 27.10 3.93 -7.25
CA GLU A 844 28.40 3.32 -6.88
C GLU A 844 29.12 2.62 -8.05
N LYS A 845 28.36 1.82 -8.81
CA LYS A 845 28.77 1.14 -10.04
C LYS A 845 27.57 1.03 -10.99
N LYS A 846 27.77 0.57 -12.23
CA LYS A 846 26.68 0.40 -13.23
C LYS A 846 26.37 -1.05 -13.58
N GLU A 847 27.17 -1.97 -13.06
CA GLU A 847 27.01 -3.42 -13.18
C GLU A 847 27.08 -3.99 -11.76
N PHE A 848 26.03 -4.70 -11.34
CA PHE A 848 25.93 -5.39 -10.05
C PHE A 848 25.68 -6.86 -10.33
N GLU A 849 26.22 -7.77 -9.53
CA GLU A 849 25.90 -9.19 -9.66
C GLU A 849 24.59 -9.48 -8.90
N LEU A 850 23.74 -10.36 -9.45
CA LEU A 850 22.49 -10.78 -8.82
C LEU A 850 22.75 -11.30 -7.40
N THR A 851 22.12 -10.70 -6.38
CA THR A 851 22.10 -11.22 -5.01
C THR A 851 20.91 -12.14 -4.74
N GLY A 852 19.81 -11.98 -5.48
CA GLY A 852 18.52 -12.61 -5.20
C GLY A 852 17.55 -11.66 -4.48
N GLU A 853 18.10 -10.63 -3.83
CA GLU A 853 17.37 -9.53 -3.19
C GLU A 853 17.28 -8.27 -4.07
N GLY A 854 16.56 -7.25 -3.58
CA GLY A 854 16.43 -5.96 -4.23
C GLY A 854 17.71 -5.12 -4.11
N ILE A 855 18.56 -5.12 -5.13
CA ILE A 855 19.78 -4.32 -5.15
C ILE A 855 19.41 -2.82 -5.15
N THR A 856 19.91 -2.06 -4.17
CA THR A 856 19.64 -0.62 -4.01
C THR A 856 20.90 0.24 -4.12
N PRO A 857 21.39 0.56 -5.34
CA PRO A 857 22.60 1.37 -5.51
C PRO A 857 22.44 2.78 -4.94
N LYS A 858 23.25 3.14 -3.93
CA LYS A 858 23.23 4.47 -3.33
C LYS A 858 23.35 5.58 -4.40
N VAL A 859 22.45 6.56 -4.31
CA VAL A 859 22.32 7.67 -5.24
C VAL A 859 23.11 8.88 -4.77
N GLU A 860 23.92 9.47 -5.65
CA GLU A 860 24.62 10.73 -5.38
C GLU A 860 24.50 11.71 -6.55
N PHE A 861 23.79 12.82 -6.34
CA PHE A 861 23.71 13.94 -7.28
C PHE A 861 25.01 14.77 -7.22
N VAL A 862 25.83 14.63 -8.27
CA VAL A 862 27.20 15.14 -8.35
C VAL A 862 27.22 16.67 -8.28
N ASN A 863 28.09 17.22 -7.41
CA ASN A 863 28.25 18.67 -7.18
C ASN A 863 26.95 19.40 -6.76
N SER A 864 25.95 18.68 -6.23
CA SER A 864 24.71 19.27 -5.72
C SER A 864 24.69 19.29 -4.18
N ASN A 865 23.73 20.06 -3.64
CA ASN A 865 23.39 20.05 -2.21
C ASN A 865 22.05 19.31 -1.94
N LEU A 866 21.59 18.46 -2.86
CA LEU A 866 20.34 17.71 -2.72
C LEU A 866 20.49 16.58 -1.71
N LYS A 867 19.50 16.43 -0.82
CA LYS A 867 19.48 15.40 0.22
C LYS A 867 18.37 14.39 0.01
N GLU A 868 18.73 13.11 0.03
CA GLU A 868 17.77 12.00 0.07
C GLU A 868 16.93 12.08 1.36
N GLY A 869 15.65 11.71 1.29
CA GLY A 869 14.66 11.83 2.37
C GLY A 869 14.16 13.26 2.65
N VAL A 870 14.76 14.30 2.04
CA VAL A 870 14.40 15.71 2.26
C VAL A 870 14.02 16.42 0.96
N ASP A 871 14.84 16.26 -0.07
CA ASP A 871 14.65 16.86 -1.40
C ASP A 871 14.16 15.81 -2.42
N TYR A 872 14.51 14.54 -2.23
CA TYR A 872 14.08 13.44 -3.08
C TYR A 872 14.03 12.13 -2.31
N LYS A 873 13.24 11.17 -2.80
CA LYS A 873 13.32 9.75 -2.40
C LYS A 873 13.79 8.91 -3.57
N VAL A 874 14.26 7.71 -3.26
CA VAL A 874 14.68 6.72 -4.25
C VAL A 874 13.81 5.49 -4.13
N GLU A 875 13.20 5.10 -5.25
CA GLU A 875 12.51 3.83 -5.43
C GLU A 875 13.29 3.00 -6.48
N TYR A 876 13.04 1.69 -6.54
CA TYR A 876 13.77 0.81 -7.45
C TYR A 876 12.80 -0.11 -8.21
N GLU A 877 13.00 -0.26 -9.53
CA GLU A 877 12.21 -1.17 -10.38
C GLU A 877 13.10 -2.28 -10.95
N ASN A 878 12.57 -3.51 -11.02
CA ASN A 878 13.23 -4.69 -11.60
C ASN A 878 14.60 -4.99 -10.97
N ASN A 879 14.87 -4.50 -9.75
CA ASN A 879 16.15 -4.54 -9.07
C ASN A 879 16.44 -5.84 -8.30
N ILE A 880 15.53 -6.80 -8.37
CA ILE A 880 15.69 -8.17 -7.86
C ILE A 880 16.15 -9.12 -8.98
N GLY A 881 15.89 -8.75 -10.25
CA GLY A 881 16.04 -9.65 -11.40
C GLY A 881 17.21 -9.28 -12.31
N ILE A 882 17.86 -10.28 -12.90
CA ILE A 882 18.86 -10.06 -13.94
C ILE A 882 18.25 -9.31 -15.14
N GLY A 883 18.90 -8.24 -15.53
CA GLY A 883 18.53 -7.40 -16.65
C GLY A 883 18.84 -5.95 -16.35
N LYS A 884 18.04 -5.05 -16.90
CA LYS A 884 18.12 -3.62 -16.60
C LYS A 884 17.21 -3.29 -15.44
N ALA A 885 17.81 -3.24 -14.26
CA ALA A 885 17.22 -2.63 -13.09
C ALA A 885 17.25 -1.11 -13.22
N ARG A 886 16.39 -0.45 -12.44
CA ARG A 886 16.24 1.00 -12.45
C ARG A 886 16.22 1.54 -11.05
N VAL A 887 17.01 2.56 -10.84
CA VAL A 887 16.82 3.55 -9.78
C VAL A 887 15.80 4.57 -10.32
N VAL A 888 14.68 4.75 -9.64
CA VAL A 888 13.63 5.72 -9.98
C VAL A 888 13.59 6.77 -8.86
N ILE A 889 14.18 7.92 -9.13
CA ILE A 889 14.42 8.95 -8.13
C ILE A 889 13.33 10.01 -8.27
N LYS A 890 12.54 10.21 -7.21
CA LYS A 890 11.33 11.04 -7.21
C LYS A 890 11.53 12.28 -6.34
N GLY A 891 11.17 13.45 -6.87
CA GLY A 891 11.30 14.71 -6.13
C GLY A 891 10.33 14.81 -4.96
N MET A 892 10.76 15.45 -3.88
CA MET A 892 9.98 15.70 -2.66
C MET A 892 9.91 17.20 -2.36
N GLY A 893 8.84 17.66 -1.70
CA GLY A 893 8.66 19.06 -1.30
C GLY A 893 8.76 20.02 -2.49
N THR A 894 9.80 20.87 -2.51
CA THR A 894 10.03 21.83 -3.62
C THR A 894 10.32 21.16 -4.97
N LEU A 895 10.57 19.84 -5.00
CA LEU A 895 10.80 19.04 -6.20
C LEU A 895 9.64 18.10 -6.56
N GLU A 896 8.57 18.10 -5.77
CA GLU A 896 7.42 17.21 -5.97
C GLU A 896 6.61 17.60 -7.21
N GLY A 897 6.30 16.61 -8.05
CA GLY A 897 5.60 16.76 -9.34
C GLY A 897 6.51 16.90 -10.57
N LEU A 898 7.85 16.94 -10.39
CA LEU A 898 8.81 16.91 -11.49
C LEU A 898 8.93 15.50 -12.11
N GLU A 899 9.43 15.40 -13.34
CA GLU A 899 9.72 14.11 -14.00
C GLU A 899 10.73 13.27 -13.19
N ASP A 900 10.35 12.04 -12.84
CA ASP A 900 11.22 11.08 -12.14
C ASP A 900 12.55 10.87 -12.88
N ARG A 901 13.66 10.99 -12.15
CA ARG A 901 15.00 10.75 -12.69
C ARG A 901 15.31 9.25 -12.65
N ILE A 902 15.27 8.61 -13.81
CA ILE A 902 15.62 7.20 -13.96
C ILE A 902 17.12 7.04 -14.22
N VAL A 903 17.79 6.19 -13.43
CA VAL A 903 19.16 5.71 -13.70
C VAL A 903 19.12 4.19 -13.83
N GLU A 904 19.43 3.68 -15.02
CA GLU A 904 19.50 2.23 -15.25
C GLU A 904 20.85 1.67 -14.80
N PHE A 905 20.82 0.48 -14.19
CA PHE A 905 21.99 -0.36 -13.93
C PHE A 905 21.73 -1.78 -14.39
N ASP A 906 22.79 -2.47 -14.82
CA ASP A 906 22.70 -3.86 -15.24
C ASP A 906 22.90 -4.76 -14.02
N ILE A 907 21.85 -5.48 -13.61
CA ILE A 907 22.00 -6.65 -12.73
C ILE A 907 22.43 -7.79 -13.64
N VAL A 908 23.69 -8.15 -13.56
CA VAL A 908 24.27 -9.25 -14.31
C VAL A 908 24.24 -10.54 -13.52
N LYS A 909 24.43 -11.61 -14.26
CA LYS A 909 24.45 -12.99 -13.80
C LYS A 909 25.74 -13.20 -12.98
N ILE A 910 25.64 -13.76 -11.77
CA ILE A 910 26.80 -14.02 -10.89
C ILE A 910 27.92 -14.67 -11.70
N LYS A 911 29.09 -14.02 -11.74
CA LYS A 911 30.26 -14.55 -12.45
C LYS A 911 31.13 -15.34 -11.49
N ASN A 912 30.58 -16.46 -11.01
CA ASN A 912 31.41 -17.62 -10.66
C ASN A 912 32.37 -17.88 -11.83
N ALA A 913 33.54 -18.49 -11.55
CA ALA A 913 34.63 -18.64 -12.51
C ALA A 913 34.27 -19.43 -13.81
N ASP A 914 33.05 -19.96 -13.88
CA ASP A 914 32.46 -20.82 -14.91
C ASP A 914 30.97 -20.51 -15.28
N GLY A 915 30.17 -19.85 -14.42
CA GLY A 915 28.93 -19.05 -14.69
C GLY A 915 27.57 -19.72 -15.09
N LYS A 916 26.57 -19.86 -14.15
CA LYS A 916 25.15 -20.39 -14.35
C LYS A 916 24.03 -19.80 -13.39
N ILE A 917 22.68 -19.89 -13.71
CA ILE A 917 21.62 -18.79 -13.53
C ILE A 917 20.04 -19.15 -13.78
N VAL A 918 18.92 -18.68 -13.07
CA VAL A 918 17.44 -19.26 -12.95
C VAL A 918 16.09 -18.32 -12.68
N TYR A 919 14.69 -18.67 -12.88
CA TYR A 919 13.26 -17.99 -12.54
C TYR A 919 11.73 -18.72 -12.75
N LYS A 920 10.43 -18.22 -12.38
CA LYS A 920 8.96 -18.91 -12.30
C LYS A 920 7.45 -18.11 -12.22
N THR A 921 6.12 -18.61 -12.44
CA THR A 921 4.62 -18.01 -12.17
C THR A 921 3.15 -18.74 -12.55
N VAL A 922 1.80 -18.37 -12.14
CA VAL A 922 0.32 -18.99 -12.43
C VAL A 922 -1.17 -18.26 -12.11
N ILE A 923 -2.54 -18.55 -12.54
CA ILE A 923 -4.02 -17.80 -12.65
C ILE A 923 -5.45 -18.17 -11.84
N ILE A 924 -6.74 -17.73 -12.29
CA ILE A 924 -8.20 -17.69 -11.75
C ILE A 924 -9.51 -17.57 -12.77
N ASN A 925 -10.85 -17.28 -12.41
CA ASN A 925 -12.17 -17.49 -13.26
C ASN A 925 -13.53 -16.53 -13.26
N THR A 926 -14.82 -16.96 -13.62
CA THR A 926 -15.99 -16.17 -14.34
C THR A 926 -17.60 -16.30 -14.01
N PRO A 927 -18.67 -15.63 -14.70
CA PRO A 927 -20.20 -15.60 -14.39
C PRO A 927 -21.45 -15.56 -15.46
N ASP A 928 -22.76 -15.39 -15.06
CA ASP A 928 -24.10 -15.76 -15.74
C ASP A 928 -25.26 -14.68 -16.09
N LYS A 929 -26.52 -15.03 -16.54
CA LYS A 929 -27.60 -14.20 -17.24
C LYS A 929 -28.99 -13.93 -16.55
N THR A 930 -29.54 -12.69 -16.68
CA THR A 930 -30.84 -12.20 -16.11
C THR A 930 -32.05 -11.94 -17.07
N LYS A 931 -33.24 -11.55 -16.53
CA LYS A 931 -34.54 -11.25 -17.22
C LYS A 931 -35.29 -10.04 -16.59
N VAL A 932 -35.81 -9.11 -17.40
CA VAL A 932 -36.58 -7.89 -16.96
C VAL A 932 -38.01 -8.21 -16.51
N LYS A 933 -38.42 -7.70 -15.33
CA LYS A 933 -39.74 -7.84 -14.70
C LYS A 933 -40.68 -6.65 -14.97
N LEU A 934 -40.26 -5.41 -14.69
CA LEU A 934 -41.12 -4.21 -14.79
C LEU A 934 -40.44 -3.11 -15.61
N LEU A 935 -41.23 -2.33 -16.36
CA LEU A 935 -40.79 -1.13 -17.07
C LEU A 935 -41.93 -0.10 -17.14
N LYS A 936 -41.84 1.02 -16.40
CA LYS A 936 -42.90 2.05 -16.35
C LYS A 936 -42.35 3.49 -16.43
N ASN A 937 -43.19 4.43 -16.90
CA ASN A 937 -42.90 5.87 -16.84
C ASN A 937 -42.84 6.34 -15.37
N ASN A 938 -42.04 7.36 -15.09
CA ASN A 938 -41.90 7.98 -13.77
C ASN A 938 -42.05 9.53 -13.85
N LYS A 939 -42.11 10.24 -12.72
CA LYS A 939 -42.19 11.72 -12.65
C LYS A 939 -40.96 12.37 -13.34
N LYS A 940 -41.14 13.52 -13.99
CA LYS A 940 -40.11 14.32 -14.71
C LYS A 940 -39.21 13.50 -15.65
N LYS A 941 -39.57 13.36 -16.94
CA LYS A 941 -38.67 12.90 -18.03
C LYS A 941 -37.90 11.59 -17.73
N SER A 942 -38.52 10.61 -17.07
CA SER A 942 -37.82 9.41 -16.54
C SER A 942 -38.61 8.10 -16.61
N LEU A 943 -37.93 6.96 -16.41
CA LEU A 943 -38.54 5.62 -16.29
C LEU A 943 -38.03 4.87 -15.05
N LYS A 944 -38.82 3.92 -14.51
CA LYS A 944 -38.38 2.90 -13.53
C LYS A 944 -38.39 1.52 -14.19
N VAL A 945 -37.34 0.73 -13.96
CA VAL A 945 -37.15 -0.63 -14.48
C VAL A 945 -36.71 -1.59 -13.37
N SER A 946 -37.15 -2.86 -13.41
CA SER A 946 -36.69 -3.93 -12.50
C SER A 946 -36.55 -5.29 -13.21
N TRP A 947 -35.79 -6.22 -12.62
CA TRP A 947 -35.46 -7.55 -13.20
C TRP A 947 -35.49 -8.67 -12.14
N LYS A 948 -35.21 -9.92 -12.55
CA LYS A 948 -35.02 -11.08 -11.67
C LYS A 948 -33.55 -11.11 -11.18
N LYS A 949 -33.33 -11.35 -9.87
CA LYS A 949 -31.99 -11.60 -9.31
C LYS A 949 -31.38 -12.88 -9.92
N ILE A 950 -30.05 -12.89 -9.99
CA ILE A 950 -29.13 -13.99 -10.32
C ILE A 950 -28.17 -14.14 -9.13
N LYS A 951 -27.66 -15.36 -8.88
CA LYS A 951 -26.77 -15.68 -7.76
C LYS A 951 -25.29 -15.53 -8.20
N GLY A 952 -24.37 -15.26 -7.27
CA GLY A 952 -22.92 -15.23 -7.55
C GLY A 952 -22.45 -14.13 -8.51
N VAL A 953 -22.97 -12.90 -8.37
CA VAL A 953 -22.65 -11.76 -9.24
C VAL A 953 -22.59 -10.44 -8.46
N SER A 954 -21.49 -9.70 -8.62
CA SER A 954 -21.15 -8.44 -7.94
C SER A 954 -22.04 -7.25 -8.33
N GLY A 955 -22.79 -7.35 -9.43
CA GLY A 955 -23.74 -6.30 -9.83
C GLY A 955 -24.48 -6.57 -11.14
N TYR A 956 -25.33 -5.62 -11.54
CA TYR A 956 -26.09 -5.65 -12.79
C TYR A 956 -25.88 -4.40 -13.63
N GLU A 957 -25.49 -4.59 -14.89
CA GLU A 957 -25.37 -3.51 -15.87
C GLU A 957 -26.71 -3.33 -16.60
N VAL A 958 -27.38 -2.18 -16.41
CA VAL A 958 -28.63 -1.79 -17.07
C VAL A 958 -28.33 -0.90 -18.28
N VAL A 959 -28.78 -1.29 -19.47
CA VAL A 959 -28.56 -0.53 -20.71
C VAL A 959 -29.89 -0.08 -21.31
N VAL A 960 -29.98 1.20 -21.69
CA VAL A 960 -31.17 1.83 -22.28
C VAL A 960 -30.83 2.73 -23.46
N ALA A 961 -31.55 2.65 -24.58
CA ALA A 961 -31.29 3.46 -25.79
C ALA A 961 -32.58 3.84 -26.53
N ARG A 962 -32.53 4.74 -27.53
CA ARG A 962 -33.72 5.18 -28.30
C ARG A 962 -34.12 4.23 -29.43
N ASP A 963 -33.29 3.26 -29.76
CA ASP A 963 -33.48 2.25 -30.81
C ASP A 963 -33.25 0.82 -30.29
N LYS A 964 -33.64 -0.21 -31.05
CA LYS A 964 -33.56 -1.62 -30.62
C LYS A 964 -32.15 -2.23 -30.72
N LYS A 965 -31.24 -1.66 -31.53
CA LYS A 965 -29.83 -2.09 -31.65
C LYS A 965 -28.93 -1.46 -30.57
N PHE A 966 -29.45 -0.51 -29.78
CA PHE A 966 -28.75 0.24 -28.73
C PHE A 966 -27.64 1.18 -29.21
N THR A 967 -27.76 1.74 -30.41
CA THR A 967 -26.75 2.64 -30.99
C THR A 967 -27.08 4.13 -30.85
N LYS A 968 -28.34 4.53 -30.64
CA LYS A 968 -28.76 5.96 -30.64
C LYS A 968 -29.17 6.46 -29.26
N GLY A 969 -28.26 7.17 -28.59
CA GLY A 969 -28.49 7.72 -27.24
C GLY A 969 -28.64 6.61 -26.20
N LYS A 970 -27.68 5.69 -26.19
CA LYS A 970 -27.44 4.69 -25.16
C LYS A 970 -27.09 5.38 -23.84
N LYS A 971 -27.61 4.90 -22.73
CA LYS A 971 -27.07 5.08 -21.37
C LYS A 971 -26.83 3.69 -20.77
N VAL A 972 -25.81 3.60 -19.93
CA VAL A 972 -25.46 2.41 -19.14
C VAL A 972 -25.52 2.83 -17.66
N LYS A 973 -25.91 1.93 -16.76
CA LYS A 973 -25.72 2.10 -15.32
C LYS A 973 -25.58 0.75 -14.63
N ASP A 974 -24.48 0.57 -13.90
CA ASP A 974 -24.33 -0.52 -12.94
C ASP A 974 -25.16 -0.27 -11.68
N VAL A 975 -25.71 -1.35 -11.12
CA VAL A 975 -26.54 -1.34 -9.91
C VAL A 975 -26.48 -2.70 -9.22
N LYS A 976 -26.08 -2.74 -7.94
CA LYS A 976 -26.20 -3.93 -7.07
C LYS A 976 -27.68 -4.33 -6.84
N LYS A 977 -28.59 -3.34 -6.73
CA LYS A 977 -30.04 -3.51 -6.45
C LYS A 977 -30.85 -3.84 -7.73
N THR A 978 -31.84 -4.75 -7.66
CA THR A 978 -32.58 -5.30 -8.83
C THR A 978 -33.64 -4.38 -9.47
N SER A 979 -33.63 -3.08 -9.14
CA SER A 979 -34.43 -2.07 -9.83
C SER A 979 -33.73 -0.71 -9.81
N THR A 980 -33.98 0.12 -10.83
CA THR A 980 -33.41 1.48 -10.91
C THR A 980 -34.34 2.46 -11.63
N ILE A 981 -34.09 3.76 -11.45
CA ILE A 981 -34.80 4.86 -12.11
C ILE A 981 -33.82 5.56 -13.06
N ILE A 982 -34.09 5.52 -14.36
CA ILE A 982 -33.30 6.23 -15.35
C ILE A 982 -33.91 7.61 -15.58
N LYS A 983 -33.20 8.65 -15.13
CA LYS A 983 -33.55 10.08 -15.29
C LYS A 983 -33.06 10.65 -16.62
N ASN A 984 -33.50 11.88 -16.93
CA ASN A 984 -33.03 12.73 -18.04
C ASN A 984 -33.19 12.05 -19.42
N LEU A 985 -34.42 11.70 -19.78
CA LEU A 985 -34.83 11.10 -21.06
C LEU A 985 -35.72 12.06 -21.86
N LYS A 986 -35.65 12.04 -23.21
CA LYS A 986 -36.39 13.01 -24.03
C LYS A 986 -37.89 12.63 -24.12
N LYS A 987 -38.76 13.51 -23.59
CA LYS A 987 -40.24 13.39 -23.62
C LYS A 987 -40.74 13.11 -25.05
N ASN A 988 -41.80 12.32 -25.17
CA ASN A 988 -42.39 11.84 -26.42
C ASN A 988 -41.50 10.96 -27.31
N LYS A 989 -40.26 10.59 -26.93
CA LYS A 989 -39.43 9.61 -27.66
C LYS A 989 -39.62 8.18 -27.13
N LYS A 990 -39.35 7.19 -27.98
CA LYS A 990 -39.33 5.75 -27.63
C LYS A 990 -37.95 5.38 -27.11
N TYR A 991 -37.89 4.42 -26.18
CA TYR A 991 -36.69 3.85 -25.60
C TYR A 991 -36.82 2.32 -25.44
N TYR A 992 -35.69 1.63 -25.42
CA TYR A 992 -35.51 0.18 -25.31
C TYR A 992 -34.53 -0.13 -24.17
N VAL A 993 -34.71 -1.22 -23.43
CA VAL A 993 -33.95 -1.56 -22.20
C VAL A 993 -33.59 -3.04 -22.15
N LYS A 994 -32.36 -3.35 -21.69
CA LYS A 994 -31.84 -4.71 -21.36
C LYS A 994 -30.93 -4.65 -20.12
N VAL A 995 -30.62 -5.80 -19.50
CA VAL A 995 -29.79 -5.90 -18.28
C VAL A 995 -28.86 -7.13 -18.34
N ARG A 996 -27.62 -7.07 -17.86
CA ARG A 996 -26.72 -8.23 -17.62
C ARG A 996 -26.18 -8.23 -16.18
N ALA A 997 -25.33 -9.19 -15.82
CA ALA A 997 -24.64 -9.27 -14.52
C ALA A 997 -23.11 -9.44 -14.69
N TYR A 998 -22.30 -9.33 -13.63
CA TYR A 998 -20.83 -9.44 -13.67
C TYR A 998 -20.17 -9.91 -12.35
N LYS A 999 -18.86 -10.21 -12.39
CA LYS A 999 -17.88 -10.49 -11.30
C LYS A 999 -16.64 -9.57 -11.46
N VAL A 1000 -15.58 -9.77 -10.65
CA VAL A 1000 -14.28 -9.07 -10.68
C VAL A 1000 -13.13 -10.10 -10.48
N ASP A 1001 -11.90 -9.81 -10.91
CA ASP A 1001 -10.66 -10.60 -10.72
C ASP A 1001 -9.60 -9.85 -9.84
N PRO A 1002 -8.44 -10.46 -9.47
CA PRO A 1002 -7.50 -9.88 -8.50
C PRO A 1002 -6.92 -8.51 -8.88
N ASN A 1003 -6.68 -8.26 -10.16
CA ASN A 1003 -6.24 -6.95 -10.67
C ASN A 1003 -7.44 -6.02 -10.96
N GLY A 1004 -8.54 -6.17 -10.22
CA GLY A 1004 -9.69 -5.27 -10.19
C GLY A 1004 -10.64 -5.31 -11.39
N LYS A 1005 -10.49 -6.24 -12.33
CA LYS A 1005 -11.11 -6.16 -13.65
C LYS A 1005 -12.46 -6.89 -13.73
N LYS A 1006 -13.50 -6.19 -14.21
CA LYS A 1006 -14.88 -6.72 -14.25
C LYS A 1006 -15.08 -7.79 -15.34
N VAL A 1007 -15.55 -8.97 -14.94
CA VAL A 1007 -15.84 -10.13 -15.80
C VAL A 1007 -17.36 -10.29 -16.01
N TYR A 1008 -17.87 -10.21 -17.24
CA TYR A 1008 -19.32 -10.00 -17.49
C TYR A 1008 -20.09 -11.21 -18.04
N GLY A 1009 -21.29 -11.43 -17.50
CA GLY A 1009 -22.29 -12.39 -17.99
C GLY A 1009 -23.21 -11.86 -19.10
N LYS A 1010 -24.16 -12.71 -19.57
CA LYS A 1010 -24.97 -12.47 -20.79
C LYS A 1010 -26.24 -11.63 -20.54
N TYR A 1011 -26.65 -10.84 -21.53
CA TYR A 1011 -27.78 -9.90 -21.45
C TYR A 1011 -29.18 -10.54 -21.51
N SER A 1012 -30.13 -9.90 -20.81
CA SER A 1012 -31.57 -10.10 -20.89
C SER A 1012 -32.18 -9.70 -22.23
N ASP A 1013 -33.40 -10.15 -22.46
CA ASP A 1013 -34.20 -9.79 -23.63
C ASP A 1013 -34.70 -8.33 -23.54
N VAL A 1014 -34.92 -7.72 -24.72
CA VAL A 1014 -35.13 -6.27 -24.86
C VAL A 1014 -36.60 -5.87 -24.66
N LYS A 1015 -36.88 -4.96 -23.72
CA LYS A 1015 -38.21 -4.37 -23.49
C LYS A 1015 -38.27 -2.92 -24.03
N LYS A 1016 -39.46 -2.38 -24.36
CA LYS A 1016 -39.63 -1.05 -25.00
C LYS A 1016 -40.69 -0.19 -24.30
N ILE A 1017 -40.50 1.13 -24.26
CA ILE A 1017 -41.44 2.11 -23.68
C ILE A 1017 -41.37 3.48 -24.40
N LYS A 1018 -42.47 4.26 -24.41
CA LYS A 1018 -42.45 5.68 -24.82
C LYS A 1018 -42.49 6.56 -23.57
N ILE A 1019 -41.59 7.54 -23.47
CA ILE A 1019 -41.62 8.52 -22.37
C ILE A 1019 -42.73 9.53 -22.65
N LYS A 1020 -43.66 9.69 -21.71
CA LYS A 1020 -44.83 10.59 -21.79
C LYS A 1020 -44.77 11.72 -20.75
N LYS A 1021 -44.15 11.47 -19.59
CA LYS A 1021 -43.96 12.43 -18.49
C LYS A 1021 -42.55 13.04 -18.51
#